data_AF-A0A350NVA8-F1
#
_entry.id   AF-A0A350NVA8-F1
#
_cell.length_a   1.000
_cell.length_b   1.000
_cell.length_c   1.000
_cell.angle_alpha   90.00
_cell.angle_beta   90.00
_cell.angle_gamma   90.00
#
_symmetry.space_group_name_H-M   'P 1'
#
loop_
_entity.id
_entity.type
_entity.pdbx_description
1 polymer ?
#
loop_
_entity_poly.entity_id
_entity_poly.type
_entity_poly.pdbx_seq_one_letter_code
_entity_poly.pdbx_strand_id
1 'polypeptide(L)'
;MNKSKQFFFFSFVAALIALSLSGCSNTRDGVMYRVYHNTNARFNGYFYAMEAMEEAELTLQEGYEENWDEILPVFPPVDESTAQEVYPLMERAIEKCTNVVDKHTMSPSRRDQKNLKRPELNKWIDENYDIIARAHLIKGDEEKALEIFQYLVRTLDYPDAQAWSNAWMARTYMAMGDRVRASNTLIKAAQIDQVDDPAVRAYVYQVYASYHLNNDDVEAAITMLEKALQYTEKKQDKARTLFILAQCYEASDQALDAIERYNQVVDLRTPYELEFYSKIKQAMAFDRRGGNSEPIIVLLDDMLDDDKNEIYRDQIFYALATLALEERRRDDGVELLLESLLANTDNSRQRMKSYLRLGDLYMEDLDYTNAQAYYDSARTFMEEDNERFDEVDAMADNLTDLVDNLVIISTQDSLLAICDMTDEERDDKIAQIIEDLEAEEERKRVAAEQAAAAEMESAGNVGSGMGWPYNSQLRVAGRRNFRDFWGDRILEDNWRRSMKMMAAFSSELSDGSEGGLGATDQGGETEVVGIPSEEELLAGLPCDSIEREASVAMIAEAYYNAGLDYKEKLSDLENAIDTWTELVERMEDSEFHPTTYYQLYRTYLQREVEENFMSPFCETCNSEHWSALVLERYPNTEWSLLIENPEFADEQEMIKEEQRLVYEGHLLRYYGKAYQEVLLECNDILQFEPTNSYLCHYRLLRAQCIGGLSAYAGGDRKAYYDALNTVVRECEETEEGIYAQEVLLALGQGGPKKPKESEEKTEEVVDVPWEHKPYLEHYFGMLVPVGRGNVEELRATIADFNTEYYKSQELRVTANLIDRNFQIVLIKSFIRQDYSLDYFEVFNNNSDALKEINSSGYRNFVISTENYVELFKNKELDSYITWFEEVYLQGTK
;
A
#
# COMPACT_ATOMS: atom_id res chain seq x y z
N MET A 1 35.96 -45.94 -64.29
CA MET A 1 36.25 -44.77 -63.42
C MET A 1 35.40 -44.82 -62.16
N ASN A 2 35.48 -45.98 -61.53
CA ASN A 2 34.46 -46.62 -60.72
C ASN A 2 35.16 -47.14 -59.47
N LYS A 3 34.38 -47.38 -58.42
CA LYS A 3 34.79 -47.98 -57.13
C LYS A 3 35.66 -47.11 -56.22
N SER A 4 36.71 -46.41 -56.68
CA SER A 4 37.58 -45.62 -55.78
C SER A 4 36.86 -44.43 -55.11
N LYS A 5 36.15 -43.58 -55.87
CA LYS A 5 35.39 -42.44 -55.28
C LYS A 5 34.19 -42.88 -54.44
N GLN A 6 33.52 -43.97 -54.83
CA GLN A 6 32.46 -44.58 -54.02
C GLN A 6 33.02 -45.19 -52.73
N PHE A 7 34.20 -45.82 -52.77
CA PHE A 7 34.85 -46.37 -51.59
C PHE A 7 35.28 -45.25 -50.63
N PHE A 8 35.82 -44.13 -51.13
CA PHE A 8 36.10 -42.96 -50.31
C PHE A 8 34.84 -42.32 -49.72
N PHE A 9 33.75 -42.23 -50.50
CA PHE A 9 32.47 -41.72 -49.99
C PHE A 9 31.86 -42.66 -48.93
N PHE A 10 31.81 -43.97 -49.17
CA PHE A 10 31.34 -44.95 -48.19
C PHE A 10 32.24 -45.05 -46.97
N SER A 11 33.56 -44.90 -47.13
CA SER A 11 34.50 -44.89 -46.01
C SER A 11 34.43 -43.58 -45.21
N PHE A 12 34.12 -42.45 -45.86
CA PHE A 12 33.84 -41.18 -45.21
C PHE A 12 32.51 -41.21 -44.46
N VAL A 13 31.45 -41.74 -45.07
CA VAL A 13 30.14 -41.95 -44.44
C VAL A 13 30.24 -42.98 -43.31
N ALA A 14 30.97 -44.07 -43.48
CA ALA A 14 31.21 -45.05 -42.41
C ALA A 14 32.07 -44.48 -41.28
N ALA A 15 33.04 -43.60 -41.58
CA ALA A 15 33.79 -42.87 -40.56
C ALA A 15 32.88 -41.87 -39.82
N LEU A 16 31.98 -41.17 -40.52
CA LEU A 16 30.98 -40.27 -39.93
C LEU A 16 29.98 -41.04 -39.04
N ILE A 17 29.53 -42.22 -39.48
CA ILE A 17 28.65 -43.11 -38.72
C ILE A 17 29.38 -43.72 -37.51
N ALA A 18 30.66 -44.09 -37.66
CA ALA A 18 31.48 -44.56 -36.55
C ALA A 18 31.79 -43.44 -35.54
N LEU A 19 31.94 -42.20 -36.01
CA LEU A 19 32.06 -40.99 -35.19
C LEU A 19 30.77 -40.67 -34.43
N SER A 20 29.60 -40.81 -35.06
CA SER A 20 28.31 -40.66 -34.38
C SER A 20 28.04 -41.79 -33.37
N LEU A 21 28.53 -43.01 -33.62
CA LEU A 21 28.37 -44.16 -32.72
C LEU A 21 29.38 -44.17 -31.56
N SER A 22 30.42 -43.33 -31.60
CA SER A 22 31.42 -43.22 -30.53
C SER A 22 31.25 -42.01 -29.63
N GLY A 23 30.28 -41.13 -29.87
CA GLY A 23 30.08 -39.87 -29.13
C GLY A 23 29.36 -39.95 -27.77
N CYS A 24 28.87 -41.11 -27.31
CA CYS A 24 27.94 -41.15 -26.16
C CYS A 24 28.53 -41.69 -24.84
N SER A 25 29.86 -41.78 -24.67
CA SER A 25 30.45 -42.42 -23.48
C SER A 25 31.18 -41.43 -22.56
N ASN A 26 30.54 -41.13 -21.43
CA ASN A 26 31.04 -40.24 -20.37
C ASN A 26 32.18 -40.88 -19.54
N THR A 27 32.40 -42.18 -19.70
CA THR A 27 33.39 -42.98 -18.97
C THR A 27 34.68 -43.20 -19.77
N ARG A 28 34.76 -42.70 -21.00
CA ARG A 28 35.92 -42.83 -21.88
C ARG A 28 36.64 -41.50 -22.06
N ASP A 29 37.97 -41.56 -22.04
CA ASP A 29 38.82 -40.40 -22.27
C ASP A 29 39.47 -40.42 -23.67
N GLY A 30 39.50 -39.26 -24.33
CA GLY A 30 40.17 -39.02 -25.60
C GLY A 30 39.80 -37.68 -26.22
N VAL A 31 40.63 -37.18 -27.13
CA VAL A 31 40.42 -35.86 -27.76
C VAL A 31 39.02 -35.72 -28.36
N MET A 32 38.53 -36.73 -29.09
CA MET A 32 37.19 -36.68 -29.68
C MET A 32 36.06 -36.68 -28.64
N TYR A 33 36.21 -37.46 -27.56
CA TYR A 33 35.24 -37.48 -26.46
C TYR A 33 35.20 -36.14 -25.73
N ARG A 34 36.36 -35.62 -25.34
CA ARG A 34 36.49 -34.32 -24.69
C ARG A 34 35.94 -33.21 -25.59
N VAL A 35 36.27 -33.15 -26.88
CA VAL A 35 35.72 -32.15 -27.81
C VAL A 35 34.20 -32.27 -27.91
N TYR A 36 33.66 -33.49 -28.03
CA TYR A 36 32.21 -33.69 -28.10
C TYR A 36 31.51 -33.17 -26.83
N HIS A 37 31.94 -33.60 -25.64
CA HIS A 37 31.32 -33.19 -24.38
C HIS A 37 31.49 -31.69 -24.12
N ASN A 38 32.67 -31.11 -24.37
CA ASN A 38 32.88 -29.67 -24.24
C ASN A 38 32.04 -28.85 -25.23
N THR A 39 31.86 -29.32 -26.47
CA THR A 39 31.07 -28.59 -27.49
C THR A 39 29.60 -28.60 -27.13
N ASN A 40 29.07 -29.75 -26.72
CA ASN A 40 27.67 -29.87 -26.27
C ASN A 40 27.45 -29.10 -24.97
N ALA A 41 28.36 -29.19 -24.00
CA ALA A 41 28.24 -28.46 -22.73
C ALA A 41 28.23 -26.95 -22.93
N ARG A 42 29.07 -26.44 -23.85
CA ARG A 42 29.10 -25.02 -24.20
C ARG A 42 27.85 -24.56 -24.92
N PHE A 43 27.49 -25.21 -26.02
CA PHE A 43 26.48 -24.66 -26.95
C PHE A 43 25.06 -25.15 -26.67
N ASN A 44 24.87 -26.31 -26.02
CA ASN A 44 23.54 -26.84 -25.72
C ASN A 44 23.10 -26.58 -24.27
N GLY A 45 24.03 -26.34 -23.34
CA GLY A 45 23.74 -25.93 -21.97
C GLY A 45 24.11 -24.47 -21.73
N TYR A 46 25.40 -24.22 -21.49
CA TYR A 46 25.91 -22.94 -21.00
C TYR A 46 25.44 -21.73 -21.84
N PHE A 47 25.56 -21.78 -23.16
CA PHE A 47 25.17 -20.67 -24.04
C PHE A 47 23.68 -20.31 -23.93
N TYR A 48 22.79 -21.29 -24.09
CA TYR A 48 21.34 -21.04 -24.00
C TYR A 48 20.88 -20.69 -22.59
N ALA A 49 21.56 -21.22 -21.57
CA ALA A 49 21.25 -20.87 -20.20
C ALA A 49 21.71 -19.44 -19.89
N MET A 50 22.87 -19.01 -20.39
CA MET A 50 23.33 -17.62 -20.29
C MET A 50 22.39 -16.67 -21.03
N GLU A 51 21.94 -17.00 -22.25
CA GLU A 51 20.93 -16.18 -22.95
C GLU A 51 19.66 -16.03 -22.11
N ALA A 52 19.24 -17.08 -21.39
CA ALA A 52 18.09 -17.01 -20.49
C ALA A 52 18.34 -16.16 -19.23
N MET A 53 19.54 -16.22 -18.67
CA MET A 53 19.92 -15.37 -17.54
C MET A 53 20.00 -13.90 -17.95
N GLU A 54 20.55 -13.60 -19.13
CA GLU A 54 20.64 -12.23 -19.66
C GLU A 54 19.26 -11.64 -19.98
N GLU A 55 18.36 -12.45 -20.56
CA GLU A 55 16.97 -12.06 -20.80
C GLU A 55 16.25 -11.77 -19.49
N ALA A 56 16.44 -12.61 -18.47
CA ALA A 56 15.84 -12.40 -17.15
C ALA A 56 16.41 -11.17 -16.45
N GLU A 57 17.73 -10.94 -16.51
CA GLU A 57 18.35 -9.75 -15.94
C GLU A 57 17.82 -8.47 -16.59
N LEU A 58 17.59 -8.48 -17.91
CA LEU A 58 16.97 -7.36 -18.60
C LEU A 58 15.53 -7.13 -18.13
N THR A 59 14.72 -8.19 -18.03
CA THR A 59 13.33 -8.08 -17.53
C THR A 59 13.29 -7.52 -16.11
N LEU A 60 14.14 -8.01 -15.21
CA LEU A 60 14.24 -7.50 -13.84
C LEU A 60 14.70 -6.03 -13.81
N GLN A 61 15.63 -5.65 -14.68
CA GLN A 61 16.10 -4.26 -14.78
C GLN A 61 15.05 -3.31 -15.36
N GLU A 62 14.28 -3.74 -16.35
CA GLU A 62 13.22 -2.93 -16.96
C GLU A 62 11.99 -2.81 -16.05
N GLY A 63 11.74 -3.81 -15.20
CA GLY A 63 10.66 -3.78 -14.20
C GLY A 63 10.99 -3.01 -12.93
N TYR A 64 12.28 -2.76 -12.64
CA TYR A 64 12.71 -2.05 -11.43
C TYR A 64 12.89 -0.55 -11.66
N GLU A 65 12.11 0.26 -10.95
CA GLU A 65 12.28 1.72 -10.92
C GLU A 65 13.21 2.14 -9.77
N GLU A 66 14.31 2.82 -10.10
CA GLU A 66 15.31 3.23 -9.10
C GLU A 66 14.78 4.39 -8.23
N ASN A 67 14.98 4.30 -6.92
CA ASN A 67 14.73 5.42 -6.01
C ASN A 67 15.99 6.30 -5.86
N TRP A 68 16.08 7.35 -6.66
CA TRP A 68 17.23 8.27 -6.71
C TRP A 68 17.43 9.13 -5.45
N ASP A 69 16.46 9.14 -4.55
CA ASP A 69 16.51 9.88 -3.30
C ASP A 69 17.27 9.14 -2.20
N GLU A 70 17.37 7.82 -2.32
CA GLU A 70 18.05 6.94 -1.38
C GLU A 70 19.35 6.39 -1.96
N ILE A 71 20.21 5.82 -1.10
CA ILE A 71 21.41 5.11 -1.57
C ILE A 71 20.95 3.93 -2.43
N LEU A 72 21.27 3.95 -3.72
CA LEU A 72 20.85 2.89 -4.62
C LEU A 72 21.45 1.55 -4.19
N PRO A 73 20.67 0.46 -4.26
CA PRO A 73 21.19 -0.85 -3.94
C PRO A 73 22.24 -1.26 -4.99
N VAL A 74 23.33 -1.87 -4.52
CA VAL A 74 24.43 -2.31 -5.41
C VAL A 74 23.92 -3.29 -6.47
N PHE A 75 23.01 -4.17 -6.07
CA PHE A 75 22.24 -5.03 -6.96
C PHE A 75 20.77 -4.67 -6.76
N PRO A 76 20.02 -4.37 -7.83
CA PRO A 76 18.57 -4.19 -7.72
C PRO A 76 17.94 -5.34 -6.93
N PRO A 77 17.05 -5.04 -5.96
CA PRO A 77 16.29 -6.08 -5.29
C PRO A 77 15.45 -6.82 -6.33
N VAL A 78 15.27 -8.12 -6.11
CA VAL A 78 14.31 -8.90 -6.88
C VAL A 78 13.07 -8.95 -6.01
N ASP A 79 12.07 -8.14 -6.32
CA ASP A 79 10.79 -8.25 -5.62
C ASP A 79 10.11 -9.57 -6.01
N GLU A 80 9.23 -10.06 -5.14
CA GLU A 80 8.58 -11.35 -5.33
C GLU A 80 7.76 -11.36 -6.63
N SER A 81 7.08 -10.28 -6.97
CA SER A 81 6.23 -10.20 -8.17
C SER A 81 7.03 -10.26 -9.49
N THR A 82 8.16 -9.56 -9.58
CA THR A 82 9.05 -9.55 -10.74
C THR A 82 9.87 -10.82 -10.83
N ALA A 83 10.19 -11.44 -9.68
CA ALA A 83 10.82 -12.77 -9.67
C ALA A 83 9.96 -13.78 -10.43
N GLN A 84 8.64 -13.76 -10.20
CA GLN A 84 7.69 -14.68 -10.81
C GLN A 84 7.65 -14.55 -12.35
N GLU A 85 7.81 -13.34 -12.88
CA GLU A 85 7.84 -13.10 -14.33
C GLU A 85 9.01 -13.82 -15.01
N VAL A 86 10.14 -13.95 -14.31
CA VAL A 86 11.36 -14.59 -14.85
C VAL A 86 11.46 -16.09 -14.54
N TYR A 87 10.51 -16.69 -13.80
CA TYR A 87 10.51 -18.12 -13.48
C TYR A 87 10.66 -19.03 -14.72
N PRO A 88 9.96 -18.79 -15.85
CA PRO A 88 10.13 -19.61 -17.05
C PRO A 88 11.56 -19.55 -17.63
N LEU A 89 12.20 -18.38 -17.56
CA LEU A 89 13.58 -18.18 -18.00
C LEU A 89 14.56 -18.93 -17.08
N MET A 90 14.33 -18.87 -15.77
CA MET A 90 15.12 -19.60 -14.78
C MET A 90 14.97 -21.12 -14.93
N GLU A 91 13.75 -21.64 -15.13
CA GLU A 91 13.50 -23.06 -15.39
C GLU A 91 14.18 -23.53 -16.69
N ARG A 92 14.17 -22.69 -17.73
CA ARG A 92 14.91 -22.95 -18.97
C ARG A 92 16.42 -23.03 -18.70
N ALA A 93 16.99 -22.12 -17.92
CA ALA A 93 18.41 -22.15 -17.56
C ALA A 93 18.76 -23.43 -16.77
N ILE A 94 17.97 -23.74 -15.72
CA ILE A 94 18.13 -24.92 -14.88
C ILE A 94 18.06 -26.20 -15.72
N GLU A 95 17.07 -26.34 -16.59
CA GLU A 95 16.92 -27.52 -17.44
C GLU A 95 18.13 -27.71 -18.37
N LYS A 96 18.55 -26.64 -19.06
CA LYS A 96 19.65 -26.71 -20.04
C LYS A 96 20.95 -27.10 -19.37
N CYS A 97 21.23 -26.51 -18.21
CA CYS A 97 22.43 -26.81 -17.44
C CYS A 97 22.38 -28.20 -16.77
N THR A 98 21.25 -28.60 -16.19
CA THR A 98 21.08 -29.92 -15.58
C THR A 98 21.27 -31.04 -16.60
N ASN A 99 20.71 -30.88 -17.81
CA ASN A 99 20.95 -31.81 -18.91
C ASN A 99 22.43 -31.95 -19.26
N VAL A 100 23.21 -30.88 -19.17
CA VAL A 100 24.66 -30.90 -19.41
C VAL A 100 25.39 -31.61 -18.28
N VAL A 101 25.08 -31.28 -17.04
CA VAL A 101 25.65 -31.94 -15.85
C VAL A 101 25.40 -33.45 -15.92
N ASP A 102 24.18 -33.88 -16.20
CA ASP A 102 23.83 -35.30 -16.26
C ASP A 102 24.48 -36.04 -17.42
N LYS A 103 24.41 -35.46 -18.63
CA LYS A 103 24.76 -36.17 -19.87
C LYS A 103 26.17 -35.91 -20.35
N HIS A 104 26.85 -34.87 -19.85
CA HIS A 104 28.16 -34.46 -20.34
C HIS A 104 29.24 -34.33 -19.26
N THR A 105 28.95 -34.62 -17.99
CA THR A 105 30.00 -34.83 -16.98
C THR A 105 30.83 -36.06 -17.33
N MET A 106 32.13 -35.85 -17.53
CA MET A 106 33.08 -36.92 -17.89
C MET A 106 33.79 -37.46 -16.64
N SER A 107 33.55 -38.74 -16.34
CA SER A 107 34.12 -39.44 -15.18
C SER A 107 34.86 -40.73 -15.60
N PRO A 108 35.90 -40.66 -16.47
CA PRO A 108 36.70 -41.82 -16.83
C PRO A 108 37.50 -42.35 -15.63
N SER A 109 37.65 -43.68 -15.55
CA SER A 109 38.46 -44.31 -14.51
C SER A 109 39.91 -43.83 -14.57
N ARG A 110 40.64 -43.85 -13.44
CA ARG A 110 42.07 -43.51 -13.40
C ARG A 110 42.93 -44.29 -14.42
N ARG A 111 42.51 -45.50 -14.79
CA ARG A 111 43.20 -46.33 -15.78
C ARG A 111 42.93 -45.88 -17.22
N ASP A 112 41.75 -45.31 -17.46
CA ASP A 112 41.29 -44.89 -18.78
C ASP A 112 41.58 -43.41 -19.06
N GLN A 113 41.94 -42.64 -18.02
CA GLN A 113 42.39 -41.25 -18.15
C GLN A 113 43.69 -41.16 -18.93
N LYS A 114 43.67 -40.29 -19.95
CA LYS A 114 44.82 -39.99 -20.81
C LYS A 114 45.55 -38.78 -20.28
N ASN A 115 46.88 -38.79 -20.41
CA ASN A 115 47.73 -37.66 -20.10
C ASN A 115 47.63 -36.59 -21.20
N LEU A 116 46.47 -35.92 -21.27
CA LEU A 116 46.17 -34.84 -22.20
C LEU A 116 45.97 -33.55 -21.40
N LYS A 117 46.81 -32.54 -21.67
CA LYS A 117 46.67 -31.21 -21.09
C LYS A 117 45.51 -30.43 -21.72
N ARG A 118 45.25 -30.61 -23.03
CA ARG A 118 44.13 -29.97 -23.75
C ARG A 118 43.55 -30.88 -24.83
N PRO A 119 42.23 -30.81 -25.09
CA PRO A 119 41.21 -30.16 -24.25
C PRO A 119 41.07 -30.88 -22.89
N GLU A 120 40.59 -30.20 -21.87
CA GLU A 120 40.26 -30.78 -20.55
C GLU A 120 39.02 -31.69 -20.64
N LEU A 121 38.77 -32.51 -19.61
CA LEU A 121 37.68 -33.50 -19.63
C LEU A 121 36.34 -32.86 -20.01
N ASN A 122 35.87 -31.92 -19.20
CA ASN A 122 34.83 -30.98 -19.59
C ASN A 122 34.96 -29.72 -18.73
N LYS A 123 35.32 -28.59 -19.34
CA LYS A 123 35.63 -27.34 -18.62
C LYS A 123 34.42 -26.42 -18.36
N TRP A 124 33.21 -26.91 -18.68
CA TRP A 124 31.98 -26.12 -18.56
C TRP A 124 31.07 -26.66 -17.45
N ILE A 125 31.46 -27.73 -16.75
CA ILE A 125 30.58 -28.38 -15.77
C ILE A 125 30.36 -27.47 -14.55
N ASP A 126 31.44 -26.88 -14.04
CA ASP A 126 31.42 -25.83 -13.03
C ASP A 126 30.53 -24.65 -13.42
N GLU A 127 30.69 -24.13 -14.64
CA GLU A 127 29.87 -23.01 -15.12
C GLU A 127 28.38 -23.34 -15.23
N ASN A 128 28.04 -24.59 -15.58
CA ASN A 128 26.64 -25.01 -15.63
C ASN A 128 26.06 -25.16 -14.20
N TYR A 129 26.83 -25.67 -13.23
CA TYR A 129 26.40 -25.71 -11.84
C TYR A 129 26.17 -24.30 -11.26
N ASP A 130 27.06 -23.37 -11.57
CA ASP A 130 26.92 -21.97 -11.15
C ASP A 130 25.64 -21.33 -11.69
N ILE A 131 25.32 -21.50 -12.98
CA ILE A 131 24.06 -21.00 -13.55
C ILE A 131 22.84 -21.63 -12.85
N ILE A 132 22.87 -22.95 -12.58
CA ILE A 132 21.76 -23.61 -11.86
C ILE A 132 21.56 -22.97 -10.47
N ALA A 133 22.65 -22.74 -9.73
CA ALA A 133 22.58 -22.17 -8.39
C ALA A 133 22.05 -20.73 -8.41
N ARG A 134 22.52 -19.89 -9.34
CA ARG A 134 22.03 -18.51 -9.51
C ARG A 134 20.57 -18.47 -9.93
N ALA A 135 20.15 -19.35 -10.83
CA ALA A 135 18.76 -19.45 -11.26
C ALA A 135 17.84 -19.85 -10.09
N HIS A 136 18.25 -20.82 -9.25
CA HIS A 136 17.50 -21.13 -8.03
C HIS A 136 17.40 -19.95 -7.07
N LEU A 137 18.47 -19.17 -6.89
CA LEU A 137 18.45 -17.99 -6.03
C LEU A 137 17.48 -16.91 -6.55
N ILE A 138 17.46 -16.65 -7.87
CA ILE A 138 16.52 -15.69 -8.48
C ILE A 138 15.07 -16.17 -8.33
N LYS A 139 14.82 -17.48 -8.34
CA LYS A 139 13.50 -18.09 -8.09
C LYS A 139 13.09 -18.11 -6.60
N GLY A 140 13.89 -17.57 -5.69
CA GLY A 140 13.64 -17.68 -4.24
C GLY A 140 13.85 -19.09 -3.66
N ASP A 141 14.51 -20.00 -4.38
CA ASP A 141 14.84 -21.35 -3.88
C ASP A 141 16.24 -21.35 -3.25
N GLU A 142 16.40 -20.64 -2.13
CA GLU A 142 17.72 -20.39 -1.54
C GLU A 142 18.36 -21.67 -1.00
N GLU A 143 17.57 -22.63 -0.53
CA GLU A 143 18.06 -23.91 -0.01
C GLU A 143 18.79 -24.70 -1.11
N LYS A 144 18.21 -24.82 -2.32
CA LYS A 144 18.87 -25.49 -3.45
C LYS A 144 20.06 -24.70 -3.96
N ALA A 145 19.95 -23.38 -4.07
CA ALA A 145 21.07 -22.53 -4.45
C ALA A 145 22.26 -22.73 -3.50
N LEU A 146 21.99 -22.75 -2.19
CA LEU A 146 23.00 -22.94 -1.15
C LEU A 146 23.68 -24.30 -1.24
N GLU A 147 22.93 -25.38 -1.46
CA GLU A 147 23.50 -26.73 -1.61
C GLU A 147 24.51 -26.78 -2.77
N ILE A 148 24.16 -26.16 -3.90
CA ILE A 148 25.00 -26.15 -5.10
C ILE A 148 26.24 -25.27 -4.90
N PHE A 149 26.11 -24.08 -4.31
CA PHE A 149 27.28 -23.25 -4.00
C PHE A 149 28.22 -23.92 -3.00
N GLN A 150 27.69 -24.62 -2.00
CA GLN A 150 28.50 -25.43 -1.09
C GLN A 150 29.22 -26.57 -1.82
N TYR A 151 28.57 -27.20 -2.80
CA TYR A 151 29.20 -28.19 -3.67
C TYR A 151 30.34 -27.58 -4.48
N LEU A 152 30.14 -26.42 -5.11
CA LEU A 152 31.15 -25.70 -5.89
C LEU A 152 32.36 -25.32 -5.03
N VAL A 153 32.14 -24.68 -3.88
CA VAL A 153 33.23 -24.31 -2.94
C VAL A 153 34.02 -25.53 -2.46
N ARG A 154 33.36 -26.68 -2.30
CA ARG A 154 34.01 -27.93 -1.84
C ARG A 154 34.78 -28.65 -2.94
N THR A 155 34.38 -28.49 -4.21
CA THR A 155 34.90 -29.29 -5.33
C THR A 155 35.88 -28.54 -6.21
N LEU A 156 35.77 -27.21 -6.30
CA LEU A 156 36.66 -26.36 -7.07
C LEU A 156 37.81 -25.85 -6.19
N ASP A 157 39.04 -25.96 -6.70
CA ASP A 157 40.28 -25.68 -5.96
C ASP A 157 41.10 -24.52 -6.53
N TYR A 158 40.55 -23.76 -7.48
CA TYR A 158 41.19 -22.59 -8.06
C TYR A 158 40.62 -21.26 -7.52
N PRO A 159 41.46 -20.21 -7.36
CA PRO A 159 41.09 -18.98 -6.64
C PRO A 159 39.84 -18.28 -7.19
N ASP A 160 39.74 -18.11 -8.50
CA ASP A 160 38.62 -17.38 -9.13
C ASP A 160 37.26 -18.03 -8.80
N ALA A 161 37.13 -19.35 -9.00
CA ALA A 161 35.87 -20.04 -8.67
C ALA A 161 35.58 -20.06 -7.17
N GLN A 162 36.59 -20.16 -6.31
CA GLN A 162 36.36 -20.10 -4.87
C GLN A 162 35.86 -18.71 -4.46
N ALA A 163 36.45 -17.63 -4.98
CA ALA A 163 36.02 -16.27 -4.67
C ALA A 163 34.60 -16.01 -5.19
N TRP A 164 34.33 -16.38 -6.43
CA TRP A 164 33.02 -16.27 -7.06
C TRP A 164 31.94 -17.05 -6.30
N SER A 165 32.17 -18.34 -6.04
CA SER A 165 31.19 -19.22 -5.38
C SER A 165 30.94 -18.78 -3.93
N ASN A 166 31.96 -18.31 -3.20
CA ASN A 166 31.74 -17.77 -1.86
C ASN A 166 30.95 -16.44 -1.89
N ALA A 167 31.18 -15.56 -2.86
CA ALA A 167 30.40 -14.32 -2.99
C ALA A 167 28.91 -14.62 -3.24
N TRP A 168 28.60 -15.54 -4.15
CA TRP A 168 27.21 -15.96 -4.37
C TRP A 168 26.61 -16.71 -3.18
N MET A 169 27.37 -17.60 -2.54
CA MET A 169 26.92 -18.25 -1.30
C MET A 169 26.59 -17.24 -0.19
N ALA A 170 27.34 -16.14 -0.12
CA ALA A 170 27.03 -15.05 0.81
C ALA A 170 25.74 -14.32 0.44
N ARG A 171 25.49 -14.04 -0.85
CA ARG A 171 24.19 -13.50 -1.31
C ARG A 171 23.03 -14.43 -0.95
N THR A 172 23.21 -15.74 -1.11
CA THR A 172 22.21 -16.72 -0.67
C THR A 172 21.96 -16.63 0.83
N TYR A 173 23.01 -16.51 1.67
CA TYR A 173 22.81 -16.28 3.10
C TYR A 173 22.13 -14.94 3.42
N MET A 174 22.38 -13.88 2.65
CA MET A 174 21.70 -12.59 2.80
C MET A 174 20.21 -12.71 2.49
N ALA A 175 19.83 -13.40 1.41
CA ALA A 175 18.43 -13.67 1.07
C ALA A 175 17.73 -14.48 2.17
N MET A 176 18.43 -15.46 2.77
CA MET A 176 17.91 -16.22 3.92
C MET A 176 17.89 -15.45 5.27
N GLY A 177 18.30 -14.17 5.29
CA GLY A 177 18.42 -13.38 6.52
C GLY A 177 19.56 -13.82 7.47
N ASP A 178 20.47 -14.72 7.05
CA ASP A 178 21.58 -15.18 7.89
C ASP A 178 22.81 -14.28 7.78
N ARG A 179 22.74 -13.17 8.51
CA ARG A 179 23.79 -12.14 8.56
C ARG A 179 25.17 -12.70 8.95
N VAL A 180 25.22 -13.68 9.85
CA VAL A 180 26.48 -14.20 10.41
C VAL A 180 27.19 -15.10 9.39
N ARG A 181 26.47 -16.02 8.75
CA ARG A 181 27.05 -16.87 7.72
C ARG A 181 27.40 -16.08 6.46
N ALA A 182 26.60 -15.08 6.09
CA ALA A 182 26.93 -14.14 5.01
C ALA A 182 28.28 -13.45 5.26
N SER A 183 28.43 -12.78 6.40
CA SER A 183 29.66 -12.06 6.78
C SER A 183 30.90 -12.95 6.76
N ASN A 184 30.83 -14.11 7.42
CA ASN A 184 31.95 -15.06 7.49
C ASN A 184 32.35 -15.59 6.11
N THR A 185 31.39 -15.72 5.20
CA THR A 185 31.63 -16.18 3.83
C THR A 185 32.25 -15.08 2.97
N LEU A 186 31.83 -13.83 3.13
CA LEU A 186 32.42 -12.67 2.44
C LEU A 186 33.85 -12.40 2.87
N ILE A 187 34.14 -12.49 4.17
CA ILE A 187 35.51 -12.38 4.68
C ILE A 187 36.41 -13.41 4.01
N LYS A 188 35.95 -14.66 3.88
CA LYS A 188 36.69 -15.72 3.17
C LYS A 188 36.88 -15.37 1.70
N ALA A 189 35.81 -14.95 1.01
CA ALA A 189 35.86 -14.58 -0.41
C ALA A 189 36.89 -13.47 -0.67
N ALA A 190 36.87 -12.41 0.15
CA ALA A 190 37.76 -11.26 0.02
C ALA A 190 39.23 -11.55 0.39
N GLN A 191 39.49 -12.61 1.18
CA GLN A 191 40.82 -13.04 1.59
C GLN A 191 41.48 -14.03 0.63
N ILE A 192 40.79 -14.46 -0.43
CA ILE A 192 41.39 -15.36 -1.42
C ILE A 192 42.46 -14.61 -2.22
N ASP A 193 43.71 -15.03 -2.03
CA ASP A 193 44.85 -14.55 -2.80
C ASP A 193 44.80 -15.10 -4.24
N GLN A 194 45.44 -14.40 -5.18
CA GLN A 194 45.61 -14.85 -6.58
C GLN A 194 44.30 -15.03 -7.38
N VAL A 195 43.24 -14.29 -7.06
CA VAL A 195 42.12 -14.08 -8.00
C VAL A 195 42.65 -13.29 -9.19
N ASP A 196 42.73 -13.95 -10.35
CA ASP A 196 43.31 -13.47 -11.60
C ASP A 196 42.29 -12.67 -12.43
N ASP A 197 41.00 -13.00 -12.33
CA ASP A 197 39.91 -12.29 -13.02
C ASP A 197 39.50 -11.01 -12.25
N PRO A 198 39.72 -9.80 -12.81
CA PRO A 198 39.30 -8.55 -12.18
C PRO A 198 37.78 -8.48 -11.95
N ALA A 199 36.97 -9.06 -12.83
CA ALA A 199 35.51 -9.02 -12.70
C ALA A 199 35.04 -9.80 -11.47
N VAL A 200 35.66 -10.96 -11.19
CA VAL A 200 35.37 -11.74 -9.97
C VAL A 200 35.72 -10.92 -8.73
N ARG A 201 36.86 -10.24 -8.73
CA ARG A 201 37.30 -9.42 -7.60
C ARG A 201 36.40 -8.19 -7.38
N ALA A 202 35.99 -7.52 -8.46
CA ALA A 202 35.02 -6.43 -8.40
C ALA A 202 33.70 -6.91 -7.79
N TYR A 203 33.19 -8.05 -8.28
CA TYR A 203 31.94 -8.63 -7.80
C TYR A 203 31.97 -9.00 -6.31
N VAL A 204 33.05 -9.63 -5.83
CA VAL A 204 33.23 -9.94 -4.40
C VAL A 204 33.10 -8.67 -3.54
N TYR A 205 33.75 -7.58 -3.94
CA TYR A 205 33.67 -6.32 -3.19
C TYR A 205 32.32 -5.63 -3.31
N GLN A 206 31.63 -5.74 -4.45
CA GLN A 206 30.26 -5.25 -4.62
C GLN A 206 29.27 -5.99 -3.71
N VAL A 207 29.34 -7.32 -3.63
CA VAL A 207 28.53 -8.10 -2.69
C VAL A 207 28.85 -7.73 -1.25
N TYR A 208 30.12 -7.49 -0.93
CA TYR A 208 30.50 -7.07 0.41
C TYR A 208 29.98 -5.66 0.74
N ALA A 209 30.03 -4.73 -0.21
CA ALA A 209 29.41 -3.42 -0.06
C ALA A 209 27.91 -3.53 0.17
N SER A 210 27.20 -4.32 -0.64
CA SER A 210 25.77 -4.60 -0.47
C SER A 210 25.46 -5.17 0.91
N TYR A 211 26.27 -6.10 1.42
CA TYR A 211 26.11 -6.61 2.78
C TYR A 211 26.19 -5.48 3.82
N HIS A 212 27.12 -4.54 3.68
CA HIS A 212 27.24 -3.43 4.61
C HIS A 212 26.08 -2.44 4.50
N LEU A 213 25.62 -2.11 3.29
CA LEU A 213 24.46 -1.24 3.07
C LEU A 213 23.17 -1.84 3.63
N ASN A 214 22.91 -3.13 3.42
CA ASN A 214 21.76 -3.83 4.00
C ASN A 214 21.80 -3.92 5.54
N ASN A 215 22.86 -3.43 6.18
CA ASN A 215 23.05 -3.41 7.62
C ASN A 215 23.40 -2.01 8.15
N ASP A 216 23.09 -0.97 7.37
CA ASP A 216 23.27 0.46 7.68
C ASP A 216 24.71 0.86 8.00
N ASP A 217 25.70 0.09 7.54
CA ASP A 217 27.14 0.32 7.78
C ASP A 217 27.77 1.03 6.57
N VAL A 218 27.36 2.29 6.35
CA VAL A 218 27.72 3.08 5.16
C VAL A 218 29.25 3.26 5.01
N GLU A 219 29.96 3.53 6.10
CA GLU A 219 31.43 3.71 6.08
C GLU A 219 32.19 2.45 5.64
N ALA A 220 31.75 1.27 6.07
CA ALA A 220 32.33 0.02 5.61
C ALA A 220 31.96 -0.26 4.14
N ALA A 221 30.76 0.10 3.70
CA ALA A 221 30.35 0.02 2.30
C ALA A 221 31.22 0.89 1.40
N ILE A 222 31.52 2.15 1.79
CA ILE A 222 32.44 3.06 1.09
C ILE A 222 33.77 2.35 0.81
N THR A 223 34.37 1.77 1.86
CA THR A 223 35.66 1.05 1.74
C THR A 223 35.60 -0.09 0.72
N MET A 224 34.49 -0.83 0.66
CA MET A 224 34.33 -1.95 -0.28
C MET A 224 34.05 -1.47 -1.70
N LEU A 225 33.23 -0.43 -1.89
CA LEU A 225 32.97 0.18 -3.19
C LEU A 225 34.24 0.77 -3.81
N GLU A 226 35.09 1.43 -3.03
CA GLU A 226 36.40 1.91 -3.49
C GLU A 226 37.31 0.78 -3.97
N LYS A 227 37.28 -0.36 -3.29
CA LYS A 227 38.01 -1.55 -3.73
C LYS A 227 37.41 -2.14 -4.99
N ALA A 228 36.08 -2.21 -5.10
CA ALA A 228 35.40 -2.70 -6.29
C ALA A 228 35.81 -1.90 -7.53
N LEU A 229 35.80 -0.56 -7.45
CA LEU A 229 36.14 0.36 -8.54
C LEU A 229 37.55 0.18 -9.12
N GLN A 230 38.50 -0.38 -8.36
CA GLN A 230 39.84 -0.69 -8.86
C GLN A 230 39.84 -1.82 -9.89
N TYR A 231 38.81 -2.67 -9.87
CA TYR A 231 38.70 -3.85 -10.71
C TYR A 231 37.50 -3.80 -11.68
N THR A 232 36.58 -2.84 -11.53
CA THR A 232 35.45 -2.64 -12.44
C THR A 232 35.92 -2.08 -13.79
N GLU A 233 35.85 -2.90 -14.84
CA GLU A 233 36.27 -2.52 -16.20
C GLU A 233 35.16 -1.89 -17.04
N LYS A 234 33.92 -2.40 -16.94
CA LYS A 234 32.79 -1.93 -17.73
C LYS A 234 32.39 -0.52 -17.31
N LYS A 235 32.19 0.34 -18.32
CA LYS A 235 31.92 1.77 -18.12
C LYS A 235 30.60 2.03 -17.39
N GLN A 236 29.55 1.29 -17.72
CA GLN A 236 28.22 1.37 -17.09
C GLN A 236 28.28 0.94 -15.62
N ASP A 237 28.83 -0.24 -15.34
CA ASP A 237 29.01 -0.75 -13.97
C ASP A 237 29.86 0.21 -13.12
N LYS A 238 30.89 0.83 -13.72
CA LYS A 238 31.72 1.82 -13.06
C LYS A 238 30.93 3.09 -12.72
N ALA A 239 30.09 3.57 -13.64
CA ALA A 239 29.23 4.72 -13.39
C ALA A 239 28.23 4.45 -12.26
N ARG A 240 27.54 3.30 -12.26
CA ARG A 240 26.63 2.92 -11.17
C ARG A 240 27.37 2.80 -9.84
N THR A 241 28.51 2.12 -9.81
CA THR A 241 29.30 1.95 -8.58
C THR A 241 29.81 3.30 -8.05
N LEU A 242 30.20 4.23 -8.93
CA LEU A 242 30.61 5.59 -8.54
C LEU A 242 29.45 6.41 -8.00
N PHE A 243 28.27 6.27 -8.59
CA PHE A 243 27.07 6.98 -8.14
C PHE A 243 26.64 6.52 -6.74
N ILE A 244 26.56 5.20 -6.52
CA ILE A 244 26.27 4.64 -5.18
C ILE A 244 27.31 5.11 -4.16
N LEU A 245 28.59 5.11 -4.54
CA LEU A 245 29.66 5.58 -3.67
C LEU A 245 29.53 7.07 -3.35
N ALA A 246 29.09 7.89 -4.30
CA ALA A 246 28.79 9.31 -4.07
C ALA A 246 27.64 9.49 -3.08
N GLN A 247 26.56 8.71 -3.21
CA GLN A 247 25.43 8.71 -2.27
C GLN A 247 25.87 8.25 -0.86
N CYS A 248 26.76 7.26 -0.76
CA CYS A 248 27.31 6.86 0.54
C CYS A 248 28.12 7.98 1.20
N TYR A 249 28.93 8.72 0.42
CA TYR A 249 29.65 9.88 0.93
C TYR A 249 28.71 11.01 1.37
N GLU A 250 27.65 11.26 0.61
CA GLU A 250 26.60 12.24 0.94
C GLU A 250 25.91 11.88 2.26
N ALA A 251 25.49 10.62 2.43
CA ALA A 251 24.90 10.12 3.67
C ALA A 251 25.86 10.12 4.88
N SER A 252 27.17 10.20 4.64
CA SER A 252 28.20 10.28 5.68
C SER A 252 28.70 11.73 5.92
N ASP A 253 27.98 12.74 5.43
CA ASP A 253 28.31 14.18 5.50
C ASP A 253 29.66 14.55 4.83
N GLN A 254 30.14 13.74 3.89
CA GLN A 254 31.40 13.95 3.15
C GLN A 254 31.13 14.59 1.78
N ALA A 255 30.54 15.79 1.78
CA ALA A 255 30.06 16.48 0.57
C ALA A 255 31.13 16.67 -0.53
N LEU A 256 32.38 16.96 -0.17
CA LEU A 256 33.46 17.14 -1.15
C LEU A 256 33.77 15.85 -1.92
N ASP A 257 33.85 14.73 -1.20
CA ASP A 257 34.08 13.42 -1.80
C ASP A 257 32.88 12.99 -2.65
N ALA A 258 31.65 13.24 -2.18
CA ALA A 258 30.43 13.00 -2.95
C ALA A 258 30.42 13.76 -4.29
N ILE A 259 30.69 15.07 -4.27
CA ILE A 259 30.77 15.91 -5.47
C ILE A 259 31.85 15.39 -6.43
N GLU A 260 33.02 14.97 -5.91
CA GLU A 260 34.07 14.40 -6.76
C GLU A 260 33.60 13.11 -7.45
N ARG A 261 32.95 12.20 -6.72
CA ARG A 261 32.47 10.93 -7.31
C ARG A 261 31.34 11.15 -8.32
N TYR A 262 30.39 12.04 -8.03
CA TYR A 262 29.37 12.44 -9.02
C TYR A 262 30.02 13.05 -10.28
N ASN A 263 31.09 13.83 -10.14
CA ASN A 263 31.78 14.41 -11.31
C ASN A 263 32.39 13.32 -12.19
N GLN A 264 32.95 12.30 -11.57
CA GLN A 264 33.46 11.13 -12.29
C GLN A 264 32.33 10.40 -13.04
N VAL A 265 31.10 10.35 -12.51
CA VAL A 265 29.94 9.79 -13.23
C VAL A 265 29.58 10.66 -14.44
N VAL A 266 29.50 11.97 -14.28
CA VAL A 266 29.22 12.92 -15.38
C VAL A 266 30.26 12.80 -16.50
N ASP A 267 31.54 12.64 -16.15
CA ASP A 267 32.62 12.43 -17.13
C ASP A 267 32.49 11.11 -17.90
N LEU A 268 31.87 10.08 -17.31
CA LEU A 268 31.57 8.84 -17.99
C LEU A 268 30.43 9.00 -19.01
N ARG A 269 29.46 9.90 -18.82
CA ARG A 269 28.37 10.12 -19.80
C ARG A 269 27.58 8.85 -20.17
N THR A 270 27.42 7.92 -19.21
CA THR A 270 26.63 6.69 -19.39
C THR A 270 26.34 6.03 -18.06
N PRO A 271 25.13 5.45 -17.89
CA PRO A 271 23.89 5.77 -18.61
C PRO A 271 23.47 7.24 -18.38
N TYR A 272 22.49 7.74 -19.16
CA TYR A 272 22.16 9.16 -19.16
C TYR A 272 21.50 9.60 -17.85
N GLU A 273 20.66 8.74 -17.31
CA GLU A 273 19.96 8.88 -16.04
C GLU A 273 20.96 9.14 -14.91
N LEU A 274 22.01 8.32 -14.83
CA LEU A 274 23.09 8.51 -13.85
C LEU A 274 23.85 9.83 -14.06
N GLU A 275 24.03 10.30 -15.30
CA GLU A 275 24.60 11.62 -15.58
C GLU A 275 23.68 12.74 -15.08
N PHE A 276 22.38 12.66 -15.39
CA PHE A 276 21.37 13.64 -14.99
C PHE A 276 21.32 13.78 -13.46
N TYR A 277 21.09 12.66 -12.76
CA TYR A 277 21.00 12.67 -11.29
C TYR A 277 22.32 13.09 -10.63
N SER A 278 23.46 12.76 -11.23
CA SER A 278 24.75 13.24 -10.70
C SER A 278 24.85 14.76 -10.75
N LYS A 279 24.36 15.42 -11.81
CA LYS A 279 24.35 16.90 -11.88
C LYS A 279 23.41 17.51 -10.85
N ILE A 280 22.22 16.93 -10.65
CA ILE A 280 21.28 17.36 -9.60
C ILE A 280 21.91 17.20 -8.20
N LYS A 281 22.46 16.03 -7.88
CA LYS A 281 23.06 15.77 -6.56
C LYS A 281 24.30 16.63 -6.31
N GLN A 282 25.10 16.92 -7.33
CA GLN A 282 26.20 17.91 -7.22
C GLN A 282 25.69 19.30 -6.88
N ALA A 283 24.64 19.76 -7.58
CA ALA A 283 24.01 21.04 -7.33
C ALA A 283 23.53 21.12 -5.88
N MET A 284 22.95 20.04 -5.35
CA MET A 284 22.43 19.96 -3.98
C MET A 284 23.52 19.87 -2.90
N ALA A 285 24.55 19.06 -3.11
CA ALA A 285 25.61 18.81 -2.13
C ALA A 285 26.61 19.97 -1.95
N PHE A 286 26.59 20.98 -2.82
CA PHE A 286 27.51 22.11 -2.75
C PHE A 286 27.30 22.95 -1.48
N ASP A 287 28.34 23.12 -0.65
CA ASP A 287 28.25 23.94 0.57
C ASP A 287 28.19 25.44 0.27
N ARG A 288 27.05 26.05 0.64
CA ARG A 288 26.72 27.46 0.35
C ARG A 288 27.09 28.42 1.49
N ARG A 289 27.61 27.94 2.62
CA ARG A 289 27.91 28.76 3.82
C ARG A 289 28.97 29.87 3.60
N GLY A 290 29.58 29.95 2.41
CA GLY A 290 30.44 31.07 1.99
C GLY A 290 30.55 31.29 0.47
N GLY A 291 29.60 30.78 -0.33
CA GLY A 291 29.67 30.74 -1.80
C GLY A 291 28.57 31.52 -2.53
N ASN A 292 28.71 31.66 -3.85
CA ASN A 292 27.70 32.21 -4.77
C ASN A 292 26.93 31.04 -5.40
N SER A 293 25.61 31.02 -5.32
CA SER A 293 24.74 29.98 -5.91
C SER A 293 24.53 30.13 -7.42
N GLU A 294 24.95 31.25 -8.01
CA GLU A 294 24.83 31.52 -9.45
C GLU A 294 25.33 30.37 -10.35
N PRO A 295 26.49 29.73 -10.10
CA PRO A 295 26.94 28.62 -10.95
C PRO A 295 26.02 27.40 -10.89
N ILE A 296 25.26 27.23 -9.80
CA ILE A 296 24.30 26.14 -9.62
C ILE A 296 23.02 26.46 -10.39
N ILE A 297 22.52 27.68 -10.27
CA ILE A 297 21.36 28.16 -11.03
C ILE A 297 21.63 28.01 -12.52
N VAL A 298 22.78 28.49 -13.01
CA VAL A 298 23.19 28.35 -14.41
C VAL A 298 23.26 26.89 -14.84
N LEU A 299 23.78 25.99 -13.99
CA LEU A 299 23.79 24.56 -14.30
C LEU A 299 22.37 23.99 -14.44
N LEU A 300 21.46 24.33 -13.54
CA LEU A 300 20.07 23.85 -13.57
C LEU A 300 19.29 24.45 -14.74
N ASP A 301 19.49 25.73 -15.06
CA ASP A 301 18.91 26.38 -16.24
C ASP A 301 19.42 25.75 -17.54
N ASP A 302 20.74 25.52 -17.66
CA ASP A 302 21.33 24.79 -18.79
C ASP A 302 20.73 23.37 -18.90
N MET A 303 20.34 22.75 -17.79
CA MET A 303 19.65 21.46 -17.78
C MET A 303 18.18 21.59 -18.24
N LEU A 304 17.46 22.67 -17.90
CA LEU A 304 16.09 22.91 -18.40
C LEU A 304 16.05 23.08 -19.93
N ASP A 305 17.10 23.70 -20.47
CA ASP A 305 17.27 23.98 -21.90
C ASP A 305 17.70 22.74 -22.73
N ASP A 306 18.18 21.65 -22.10
CA ASP A 306 18.53 20.41 -22.81
C ASP A 306 17.27 19.58 -23.11
N ASP A 307 16.98 19.35 -24.41
CA ASP A 307 15.85 18.56 -24.88
C ASP A 307 15.78 17.16 -24.24
N LYS A 308 16.92 16.57 -23.84
CA LYS A 308 16.94 15.26 -23.17
C LYS A 308 16.32 15.27 -21.78
N ASN A 309 16.21 16.45 -21.17
CA ASN A 309 15.65 16.62 -19.84
C ASN A 309 14.16 16.97 -19.86
N GLU A 310 13.50 16.95 -21.02
CA GLU A 310 12.07 17.23 -21.12
C GLU A 310 11.25 16.40 -20.11
N ILE A 311 11.59 15.13 -19.94
CA ILE A 311 10.95 14.20 -18.99
C ILE A 311 11.39 14.37 -17.52
N TYR A 312 12.38 15.22 -17.25
CA TYR A 312 12.95 15.46 -15.91
C TYR A 312 12.82 16.92 -15.45
N ARG A 313 12.07 17.75 -16.18
CA ARG A 313 11.93 19.19 -15.88
C ARG A 313 11.34 19.44 -14.50
N ASP A 314 10.38 18.62 -14.10
CA ASP A 314 9.80 18.65 -12.76
C ASP A 314 10.86 18.59 -11.65
N GLN A 315 11.81 17.66 -11.77
CA GLN A 315 12.90 17.49 -10.81
C GLN A 315 13.88 18.66 -10.84
N ILE A 316 14.11 19.27 -12.00
CA ILE A 316 14.96 20.47 -12.12
C ILE A 316 14.28 21.68 -11.48
N PHE A 317 12.97 21.88 -11.71
CA PHE A 317 12.20 22.94 -11.07
C PHE A 317 12.17 22.78 -9.54
N TYR A 318 11.98 21.56 -9.06
CA TYR A 318 12.04 21.27 -7.62
C TYR A 318 13.44 21.53 -7.04
N ALA A 319 14.50 21.22 -7.79
CA ALA A 319 15.86 21.56 -7.40
C ALA A 319 16.07 23.08 -7.28
N LEU A 320 15.60 23.84 -8.28
CA LEU A 320 15.63 25.31 -8.24
C LEU A 320 14.79 25.86 -7.08
N ALA A 321 13.61 25.30 -6.82
CA ALA A 321 12.76 25.69 -5.71
C ALA A 321 13.45 25.48 -4.37
N THR A 322 14.06 24.31 -4.17
CA THR A 322 14.83 23.99 -2.95
C THR A 322 15.91 25.03 -2.71
N LEU A 323 16.67 25.38 -3.76
CA LEU A 323 17.70 26.41 -3.70
C LEU A 323 17.12 27.79 -3.35
N ALA A 324 16.00 28.18 -3.97
CA ALA A 324 15.34 29.45 -3.68
C ALA A 324 14.89 29.53 -2.21
N LEU A 325 14.31 28.45 -1.67
CA LEU A 325 13.86 28.37 -0.28
C LEU A 325 15.03 28.46 0.71
N GLU A 326 16.16 27.78 0.45
CA GLU A 326 17.37 27.89 1.26
C GLU A 326 17.95 29.32 1.28
N GLU A 327 17.84 30.04 0.16
CA GLU A 327 18.22 31.45 0.04
C GLU A 327 17.18 32.42 0.63
N ARG A 328 16.12 31.90 1.24
CA ARG A 328 14.99 32.67 1.80
C ARG A 328 14.22 33.47 0.74
N ARG A 329 14.25 33.03 -0.52
CA ARG A 329 13.41 33.52 -1.61
C ARG A 329 12.14 32.67 -1.67
N ARG A 330 11.26 32.92 -0.68
CA ARG A 330 10.06 32.11 -0.44
C ARG A 330 9.13 32.07 -1.66
N ASP A 331 8.79 33.24 -2.19
CA ASP A 331 7.82 33.39 -3.29
C ASP A 331 8.32 32.68 -4.57
N ASP A 332 9.58 32.90 -4.94
CA ASP A 332 10.23 32.21 -6.06
C ASP A 332 10.19 30.68 -5.87
N GLY A 333 10.42 30.22 -4.65
CA GLY A 333 10.36 28.79 -4.31
C GLY A 333 8.97 28.19 -4.52
N VAL A 334 7.90 28.90 -4.13
CA VAL A 334 6.51 28.46 -4.35
C VAL A 334 6.20 28.42 -5.84
N GLU A 335 6.56 29.45 -6.61
CA GLU A 335 6.36 29.49 -8.06
C GLU A 335 7.04 28.31 -8.76
N LEU A 336 8.30 28.04 -8.41
CA LEU A 336 9.06 26.91 -8.96
C LEU A 336 8.49 25.54 -8.56
N LEU A 337 7.91 25.38 -7.36
CA LEU A 337 7.20 24.15 -6.98
C LEU A 337 5.94 23.94 -7.80
N LEU A 338 5.21 25.01 -8.11
CA LEU A 338 4.04 24.95 -9.01
C LEU A 338 4.48 24.62 -10.44
N GLU A 339 5.59 25.18 -10.93
CA GLU A 339 6.18 24.81 -12.22
C GLU A 339 6.62 23.34 -12.25
N SER A 340 7.18 22.82 -11.16
CA SER A 340 7.48 21.40 -11.00
C SER A 340 6.24 20.52 -11.18
N LEU A 341 5.13 20.87 -10.51
CA LEU A 341 3.85 20.17 -10.64
C LEU A 341 3.26 20.23 -12.05
N LEU A 342 3.38 21.39 -12.72
CA LEU A 342 2.91 21.59 -14.08
C LEU A 342 3.74 20.84 -15.12
N ALA A 343 5.05 20.75 -14.93
CA ALA A 343 5.97 20.04 -15.81
C ALA A 343 5.92 18.52 -15.65
N ASN A 344 5.45 18.04 -14.48
CA ASN A 344 5.38 16.63 -14.15
C ASN A 344 4.32 15.91 -15.00
N THR A 345 4.73 14.90 -15.78
CA THR A 345 3.81 14.07 -16.56
C THR A 345 3.32 12.87 -15.75
N ASP A 346 4.24 11.98 -15.34
CA ASP A 346 3.92 10.67 -14.78
C ASP A 346 4.79 10.28 -13.56
N ASN A 347 5.57 11.20 -13.00
CA ASN A 347 6.44 10.90 -11.85
C ASN A 347 5.71 11.17 -10.52
N SER A 348 5.03 10.15 -9.99
CA SER A 348 4.26 10.23 -8.74
C SER A 348 5.11 10.68 -7.54
N ARG A 349 6.34 10.17 -7.39
CA ARG A 349 7.22 10.53 -6.27
C ARG A 349 7.61 12.01 -6.30
N GLN A 350 7.95 12.54 -7.47
CA GLN A 350 8.28 13.95 -7.62
C GLN A 350 7.06 14.87 -7.41
N ARG A 351 5.89 14.41 -7.84
CA ARG A 351 4.61 15.11 -7.62
C ARG A 351 4.27 15.16 -6.11
N MET A 352 4.38 14.02 -5.42
CA MET A 352 4.25 13.93 -3.96
C MET A 352 5.16 14.93 -3.26
N LYS A 353 6.46 14.95 -3.59
CA LYS A 353 7.43 15.86 -2.98
C LYS A 353 7.08 17.33 -3.15
N SER A 354 6.64 17.70 -4.35
CA SER A 354 6.29 19.09 -4.65
C SER A 354 5.05 19.52 -3.87
N TYR A 355 4.03 18.65 -3.79
CA TYR A 355 2.85 18.89 -2.96
C TYR A 355 3.17 18.94 -1.47
N LEU A 356 3.93 17.97 -0.97
CA LEU A 356 4.35 17.93 0.43
C LEU A 356 5.08 19.21 0.82
N ARG A 357 6.01 19.67 -0.04
CA ARG A 357 6.75 20.89 0.21
C ARG A 357 5.86 22.14 0.18
N LEU A 358 4.87 22.20 -0.71
CA LEU A 358 3.88 23.27 -0.69
C LEU A 358 3.02 23.23 0.58
N GLY A 359 2.55 22.05 1.00
CA GLY A 359 1.80 21.84 2.23
C GLY A 359 2.56 22.36 3.46
N ASP A 360 3.82 21.92 3.62
CA ASP A 360 4.70 22.38 4.70
C ASP A 360 4.85 23.92 4.70
N LEU A 361 5.03 24.50 3.51
CA LEU A 361 5.17 25.94 3.36
C LEU A 361 3.90 26.70 3.73
N TYR A 362 2.71 26.24 3.34
CA TYR A 362 1.44 26.88 3.71
C TYR A 362 1.12 26.67 5.20
N MET A 363 1.53 25.54 5.81
CA MET A 363 1.46 25.37 7.25
C MET A 363 2.31 26.38 8.01
N GLU A 364 3.54 26.65 7.53
CA GLU A 364 4.40 27.68 8.12
C GLU A 364 3.76 29.08 8.07
N ASP A 365 2.94 29.34 7.05
CA ASP A 365 2.20 30.60 6.88
C ASP A 365 0.86 30.63 7.65
N LEU A 366 0.49 29.53 8.32
CA LEU A 366 -0.84 29.32 8.95
C LEU A 366 -2.00 29.42 7.96
N ASP A 367 -1.74 29.19 6.66
CA ASP A 367 -2.76 29.11 5.62
C ASP A 367 -3.26 27.67 5.50
N TYR A 368 -4.09 27.30 6.48
CA TYR A 368 -4.54 25.92 6.66
C TYR A 368 -5.39 25.40 5.49
N THR A 369 -6.13 26.27 4.80
CA THR A 369 -6.92 25.86 3.63
C THR A 369 -6.04 25.40 2.48
N ASN A 370 -4.98 26.16 2.16
CA ASN A 370 -4.04 25.73 1.13
C ASN A 370 -3.19 24.55 1.62
N ALA A 371 -2.76 24.55 2.88
CA ALA A 371 -2.02 23.44 3.46
C ALA A 371 -2.79 22.12 3.37
N GLN A 372 -4.08 22.12 3.72
CA GLN A 372 -4.99 20.98 3.62
C GLN A 372 -5.00 20.41 2.20
N ALA A 373 -5.26 21.26 1.21
CA ALA A 373 -5.35 20.84 -0.19
C ALA A 373 -4.05 20.19 -0.70
N TYR A 374 -2.90 20.72 -0.28
CA TYR A 374 -1.59 20.19 -0.67
C TYR A 374 -1.19 18.93 0.08
N TYR A 375 -1.50 18.79 1.38
CA TYR A 375 -1.26 17.53 2.09
C TYR A 375 -2.17 16.41 1.60
N ASP A 376 -3.44 16.69 1.34
CA ASP A 376 -4.35 15.72 0.73
C ASP A 376 -3.80 15.23 -0.61
N SER A 377 -3.36 16.16 -1.45
CA SER A 377 -2.75 15.83 -2.73
C SER A 377 -1.46 15.02 -2.53
N ALA A 378 -0.59 15.40 -1.59
CA ALA A 378 0.64 14.67 -1.28
C ALA A 378 0.35 13.23 -0.83
N ARG A 379 -0.61 13.05 0.08
CA ARG A 379 -1.07 11.76 0.61
C ARG A 379 -1.46 10.79 -0.51
N THR A 380 -2.18 11.26 -1.54
CA THR A 380 -2.61 10.38 -2.65
C THR A 380 -1.46 9.77 -3.47
N PHE A 381 -0.27 10.37 -3.44
CA PHE A 381 0.90 9.93 -4.19
C PHE A 381 2.02 9.38 -3.29
N MET A 382 1.78 9.27 -1.97
CA MET A 382 2.77 8.82 -1.01
C MET A 382 2.68 7.30 -0.81
N GLU A 383 3.84 6.64 -0.75
CA GLU A 383 3.95 5.21 -0.44
C GLU A 383 3.81 5.01 1.07
N GLU A 384 3.16 3.92 1.53
CA GLU A 384 2.90 3.65 2.95
C GLU A 384 4.19 3.47 3.78
N ASP A 385 5.29 3.08 3.14
CA ASP A 385 6.60 2.92 3.76
C ASP A 385 7.40 4.23 3.84
N ASN A 386 6.86 5.34 3.35
CA ASN A 386 7.49 6.65 3.48
C ASN A 386 7.57 7.07 4.96
N GLU A 387 8.74 7.57 5.38
CA GLU A 387 8.97 7.98 6.79
C GLU A 387 7.97 9.02 7.31
N ARG A 388 7.46 9.91 6.44
CA ARG A 388 6.51 10.97 6.81
C ARG A 388 5.05 10.58 6.55
N PHE A 389 4.74 9.35 6.14
CA PHE A 389 3.37 8.95 5.78
C PHE A 389 2.39 9.20 6.93
N ASP A 390 2.66 8.64 8.11
CA ASP A 390 1.79 8.76 9.28
C ASP A 390 1.59 10.23 9.71
N GLU A 391 2.64 11.06 9.60
CA GLU A 391 2.59 12.49 9.91
C GLU A 391 1.66 13.22 8.94
N VAL A 392 1.84 12.98 7.64
CA VAL A 392 1.12 13.66 6.56
C VAL A 392 -0.34 13.22 6.52
N ASP A 393 -0.62 11.93 6.75
CA ASP A 393 -1.98 11.40 6.81
C ASP A 393 -2.75 12.00 7.99
N ALA A 394 -2.18 11.97 9.20
CA ALA A 394 -2.80 12.59 10.36
C ALA A 394 -2.98 14.11 10.19
N MET A 395 -2.01 14.79 9.57
CA MET A 395 -2.11 16.23 9.31
C MET A 395 -3.21 16.55 8.29
N ALA A 396 -3.32 15.77 7.21
CA ALA A 396 -4.38 15.93 6.21
C ALA A 396 -5.77 15.78 6.85
N ASP A 397 -5.98 14.77 7.68
CA ASP A 397 -7.24 14.56 8.38
C ASP A 397 -7.56 15.70 9.37
N ASN A 398 -6.58 16.09 10.20
CA ASN A 398 -6.75 17.19 11.15
C ASN A 398 -7.11 18.51 10.47
N LEU A 399 -6.47 18.81 9.34
CA LEU A 399 -6.74 20.02 8.56
C LEU A 399 -8.08 19.93 7.84
N THR A 400 -8.52 18.74 7.42
CA THR A 400 -9.82 18.55 6.78
C THR A 400 -10.95 18.93 7.73
N ASP A 401 -10.91 18.45 8.97
CA ASP A 401 -11.91 18.81 9.98
C ASP A 401 -11.99 20.34 10.22
N LEU A 402 -10.83 21.00 10.30
CA LEU A 402 -10.77 22.46 10.44
C LEU A 402 -11.36 23.14 9.20
N VAL A 403 -10.92 22.77 8.00
CA VAL A 403 -11.33 23.40 6.75
C VAL A 403 -12.81 23.20 6.50
N ASP A 404 -13.38 22.05 6.83
CA ASP A 404 -14.82 21.79 6.76
C ASP A 404 -15.61 22.79 7.62
N ASN A 405 -15.17 23.03 8.86
CA ASN A 405 -15.78 24.05 9.72
C ASN A 405 -15.66 25.46 9.13
N LEU A 406 -14.49 25.82 8.58
CA LEU A 406 -14.29 27.13 7.92
C LEU A 406 -15.15 27.29 6.65
N VAL A 407 -15.33 26.22 5.89
CA VAL A 407 -16.22 26.18 4.71
C VAL A 407 -17.67 26.33 5.13
N ILE A 408 -18.11 25.69 6.22
CA ILE A 408 -19.46 25.87 6.78
C ILE A 408 -19.68 27.35 7.14
N ILE A 409 -18.77 27.95 7.90
CA ILE A 409 -18.87 29.37 8.30
C ILE A 409 -18.98 30.27 7.07
N SER A 410 -18.02 30.20 6.16
CA SER A 410 -17.97 31.06 4.97
C SER A 410 -19.17 30.86 4.03
N THR A 411 -19.65 29.63 3.89
CA THR A 411 -20.82 29.30 3.06
C THR A 411 -22.11 29.86 3.68
N GLN A 412 -22.37 29.56 4.95
CA GLN A 412 -23.57 30.04 5.63
C GLN A 412 -23.59 31.57 5.73
N ASP A 413 -22.44 32.19 5.96
CA ASP A 413 -22.28 33.66 5.94
C ASP A 413 -22.65 34.26 4.59
N SER A 414 -22.18 33.65 3.51
CA SER A 414 -22.49 34.10 2.16
C SER A 414 -23.98 33.99 1.86
N LEU A 415 -24.62 32.88 2.28
CA LEU A 415 -26.06 32.67 2.11
C LEU A 415 -26.89 33.68 2.91
N LEU A 416 -26.54 33.90 4.18
CA LEU A 416 -27.23 34.86 5.05
C LEU A 416 -27.02 36.31 4.59
N ALA A 417 -25.83 36.63 4.07
CA ALA A 417 -25.55 37.95 3.50
C ALA A 417 -26.44 38.25 2.29
N ILE A 418 -26.75 37.23 1.47
CA ILE A 418 -27.71 37.36 0.37
C ILE A 418 -29.14 37.56 0.91
N CYS A 419 -29.51 36.87 1.99
CA CYS A 419 -30.81 37.06 2.64
C CYS A 419 -31.00 38.45 3.27
N ASP A 420 -29.91 39.10 3.70
CA ASP A 420 -29.93 40.44 4.28
C ASP A 420 -30.00 41.58 3.24
N MET A 421 -29.85 41.25 1.96
CA MET A 421 -30.06 42.20 0.86
C MET A 421 -31.54 42.56 0.72
N THR A 422 -31.82 43.74 0.15
CA THR A 422 -33.20 44.05 -0.26
C THR A 422 -33.65 43.13 -1.39
N ASP A 423 -34.95 42.93 -1.57
CA ASP A 423 -35.47 42.02 -2.62
C ASP A 423 -34.90 42.34 -4.01
N GLU A 424 -34.78 43.63 -4.37
CA GLU A 424 -34.20 44.07 -5.65
C GLU A 424 -32.70 43.77 -5.76
N GLU A 425 -31.92 44.00 -4.69
CA GLU A 425 -30.49 43.69 -4.65
C GLU A 425 -30.21 42.19 -4.66
N ARG A 426 -31.08 41.40 -4.02
CA ARG A 426 -30.98 39.94 -4.00
C ARG A 426 -31.25 39.36 -5.38
N ASP A 427 -32.31 39.79 -6.05
CA ASP A 427 -32.65 39.34 -7.40
C ASP A 427 -31.52 39.70 -8.39
N ASP A 428 -30.97 40.92 -8.32
CA ASP A 428 -29.81 41.34 -9.11
C ASP A 428 -28.57 40.47 -8.83
N LYS A 429 -28.34 40.10 -7.56
CA LYS A 429 -27.21 39.25 -7.17
C LYS A 429 -27.36 37.81 -7.68
N ILE A 430 -28.57 37.24 -7.59
CA ILE A 430 -28.86 35.91 -8.13
C ILE A 430 -28.73 35.92 -9.66
N ALA A 431 -29.23 36.95 -10.35
CA ALA A 431 -29.05 37.10 -11.78
C ALA A 431 -27.56 37.17 -12.17
N GLN A 432 -26.74 37.89 -11.40
CA GLN A 432 -25.30 37.91 -11.60
C GLN A 432 -24.66 36.52 -11.39
N ILE A 433 -25.05 35.78 -10.36
CA ILE A 433 -24.54 34.42 -10.12
C ILE A 433 -24.89 33.51 -11.29
N ILE A 434 -26.11 33.58 -11.81
CA ILE A 434 -26.53 32.81 -12.99
C ILE A 434 -25.68 33.21 -14.21
N GLU A 435 -25.46 34.49 -14.46
CA GLU A 435 -24.61 34.96 -15.55
C GLU A 435 -23.16 34.46 -15.41
N ASP A 436 -22.62 34.46 -14.18
CA ASP A 436 -21.27 33.95 -13.90
C ASP A 436 -21.19 32.44 -14.13
N LEU A 437 -22.21 31.67 -13.71
CA LEU A 437 -22.32 30.23 -13.97
C LEU A 437 -22.43 29.94 -15.47
N GLU A 438 -23.26 30.70 -16.19
CA GLU A 438 -23.40 30.61 -17.65
C GLU A 438 -22.08 30.91 -18.36
N ALA A 439 -21.38 31.96 -17.93
CA ALA A 439 -20.09 32.33 -18.47
C ALA A 439 -19.00 31.29 -18.16
N GLU A 440 -19.02 30.68 -16.97
CA GLU A 440 -18.09 29.62 -16.61
C GLU A 440 -18.34 28.34 -17.40
N GLU A 441 -19.60 27.92 -17.55
CA GLU A 441 -19.95 26.77 -18.36
C GLU A 441 -19.60 27.00 -19.84
N GLU A 442 -19.81 28.21 -20.36
CA GLU A 442 -19.35 28.61 -21.69
C GLU A 442 -17.82 28.56 -21.81
N ARG A 443 -17.07 29.09 -20.83
CA ARG A 443 -15.61 29.01 -20.81
C ARG A 443 -15.13 27.56 -20.79
N LYS A 444 -15.72 26.70 -19.95
CA LYS A 444 -15.43 25.27 -19.89
C LYS A 444 -15.72 24.59 -21.22
N ARG A 445 -16.85 24.91 -21.86
CA ARG A 445 -17.21 24.41 -23.19
C ARG A 445 -16.20 24.84 -24.25
N VAL A 446 -15.82 26.12 -24.29
CA VAL A 446 -14.83 26.65 -25.25
C VAL A 446 -13.45 26.04 -25.00
N ALA A 447 -13.01 25.92 -23.76
CA ALA A 447 -11.73 25.29 -23.40
C ALA A 447 -11.72 23.81 -23.80
N ALA A 448 -12.81 23.07 -23.54
CA ALA A 448 -12.96 21.69 -23.97
C ALA A 448 -12.99 21.56 -25.51
N GLU A 449 -13.64 22.48 -26.22
CA GLU A 449 -13.62 22.54 -27.68
C GLU A 449 -12.23 22.82 -28.24
N GLN A 450 -11.48 23.75 -27.62
CA GLN A 450 -10.10 24.06 -27.99
C GLN A 450 -9.15 22.89 -27.71
N ALA A 451 -9.25 22.25 -26.54
CA ALA A 451 -8.49 21.06 -26.18
C ALA A 451 -8.80 19.89 -27.13
N ALA A 452 -10.07 19.67 -27.45
CA ALA A 452 -10.49 18.64 -28.41
C ALA A 452 -10.02 18.96 -29.84
N ALA A 453 -10.00 20.23 -30.25
CA ALA A 453 -9.47 20.65 -31.54
C ALA A 453 -7.95 20.44 -31.62
N ALA A 454 -7.20 20.78 -30.57
CA ALA A 454 -5.77 20.53 -30.44
C ALA A 454 -5.47 19.02 -30.45
N GLU A 455 -6.24 18.21 -29.71
CA GLU A 455 -6.13 16.74 -29.71
C GLU A 455 -6.46 16.15 -31.09
N MET A 456 -7.43 16.72 -31.82
CA MET A 456 -7.78 16.29 -33.18
C MET A 456 -6.70 16.67 -34.21
N GLU A 457 -6.01 17.80 -34.01
CA GLU A 457 -4.86 18.22 -34.82
C GLU A 457 -3.63 17.34 -34.55
N SER A 458 -3.37 17.00 -33.27
CA SER A 458 -2.29 16.09 -32.85
C SER A 458 -2.53 14.63 -33.29
N ALA A 459 -3.78 14.17 -33.25
CA ALA A 459 -4.18 12.79 -33.60
C ALA A 459 -3.89 12.38 -35.05
N GLY A 460 -3.69 13.35 -35.96
CA GLY A 460 -3.33 13.11 -37.36
C GLY A 460 -4.29 12.16 -38.10
N ASN A 461 -3.76 11.37 -39.04
CA ASN A 461 -4.52 10.36 -39.80
C ASN A 461 -4.24 8.92 -39.31
N VAL A 462 -3.83 8.78 -38.04
CA VAL A 462 -3.41 7.51 -37.45
C VAL A 462 -4.61 6.56 -37.34
N GLY A 463 -4.50 5.39 -37.97
CA GLY A 463 -5.59 4.40 -38.00
C GLY A 463 -6.78 4.75 -38.89
N SER A 464 -6.61 5.70 -39.83
CA SER A 464 -7.62 6.02 -40.84
C SER A 464 -7.98 4.77 -41.67
N GLY A 465 -9.26 4.38 -41.65
CA GLY A 465 -9.79 3.17 -42.29
C GLY A 465 -9.86 1.91 -41.41
N MET A 466 -9.36 1.96 -40.18
CA MET A 466 -9.50 0.89 -39.18
C MET A 466 -10.75 1.10 -38.31
N GLY A 467 -11.16 0.06 -37.59
CA GLY A 467 -12.28 0.13 -36.64
C GLY A 467 -12.07 1.19 -35.55
N TRP A 468 -13.16 1.66 -34.95
CA TRP A 468 -13.16 2.82 -34.04
C TRP A 468 -12.14 2.79 -32.88
N PRO A 469 -11.71 1.64 -32.29
CA PRO A 469 -10.71 1.65 -31.21
C PRO A 469 -9.31 2.06 -31.67
N TYR A 470 -9.02 1.89 -32.96
CA TYR A 470 -7.69 2.11 -33.55
C TYR A 470 -7.64 3.37 -34.42
N ASN A 471 -8.78 4.00 -34.67
CA ASN A 471 -8.86 5.23 -35.45
C ASN A 471 -8.88 6.43 -34.49
N SER A 472 -7.77 7.19 -34.47
CA SER A 472 -7.58 8.30 -33.54
C SER A 472 -8.68 9.36 -33.68
N GLN A 473 -9.11 9.68 -34.90
CA GLN A 473 -10.19 10.63 -35.18
C GLN A 473 -11.56 10.14 -34.67
N LEU A 474 -11.87 8.84 -34.85
CA LEU A 474 -13.12 8.26 -34.34
C LEU A 474 -13.16 8.20 -32.82
N ARG A 475 -12.02 7.99 -32.15
CA ARG A 475 -11.93 8.05 -30.69
C ARG A 475 -12.16 9.46 -30.16
N VAL A 476 -11.49 10.47 -30.73
CA VAL A 476 -11.67 11.88 -30.34
C VAL A 476 -13.13 12.31 -30.60
N ALA A 477 -13.67 12.01 -31.78
CA ALA A 477 -15.08 12.29 -32.10
C ALA A 477 -16.05 11.51 -31.21
N GLY A 478 -15.74 10.26 -30.87
CA GLY A 478 -16.54 9.43 -29.97
C GLY A 478 -16.57 9.98 -28.54
N ARG A 479 -15.43 10.45 -28.02
CA ARG A 479 -15.30 11.08 -26.71
C ARG A 479 -16.06 12.40 -26.66
N ARG A 480 -15.99 13.21 -27.73
CA ARG A 480 -16.80 14.43 -27.90
C ARG A 480 -18.30 14.10 -27.89
N ASN A 481 -18.75 13.20 -28.75
CA ASN A 481 -20.16 12.80 -28.81
C ASN A 481 -20.66 12.23 -27.47
N PHE A 482 -19.78 11.55 -26.73
CA PHE A 482 -20.09 11.06 -25.39
C PHE A 482 -20.33 12.21 -24.42
N ARG A 483 -19.41 13.19 -24.35
CA ARG A 483 -19.60 14.39 -23.51
C ARG A 483 -20.81 15.22 -23.94
N ASP A 484 -21.01 15.44 -25.24
CA ASP A 484 -22.15 16.20 -25.77
C ASP A 484 -23.50 15.58 -25.36
N PHE A 485 -23.55 14.25 -25.23
CA PHE A 485 -24.78 13.55 -24.89
C PHE A 485 -24.93 13.25 -23.39
N TRP A 486 -23.82 13.01 -22.68
CA TRP A 486 -23.83 12.52 -21.30
C TRP A 486 -23.19 13.47 -20.28
N GLY A 487 -22.50 14.52 -20.71
CA GLY A 487 -21.68 15.39 -19.85
C GLY A 487 -20.39 14.73 -19.38
N ASP A 488 -19.70 15.37 -18.43
CA ASP A 488 -18.56 14.76 -17.73
C ASP A 488 -19.07 13.80 -16.65
N ARG A 489 -18.99 12.50 -16.95
CA ARG A 489 -19.40 11.43 -16.03
C ARG A 489 -18.18 10.90 -15.29
N ILE A 490 -18.31 10.81 -13.97
CA ILE A 490 -17.38 10.08 -13.12
C ILE A 490 -17.35 8.59 -13.52
N LEU A 491 -16.18 7.96 -13.41
CA LEU A 491 -16.00 6.56 -13.74
C LEU A 491 -16.55 5.70 -12.60
N GLU A 492 -17.77 5.20 -12.77
CA GLU A 492 -18.42 4.34 -11.78
C GLU A 492 -19.35 3.30 -12.41
N ASP A 493 -19.66 2.26 -11.64
CA ASP A 493 -20.60 1.22 -12.07
C ASP A 493 -22.02 1.77 -12.21
N ASN A 494 -22.64 1.42 -13.34
CA ASN A 494 -23.98 1.89 -13.75
C ASN A 494 -24.10 3.40 -14.01
N TRP A 495 -23.02 4.07 -14.43
CA TRP A 495 -22.97 5.52 -14.76
C TRP A 495 -24.08 6.05 -15.70
N ARG A 496 -24.79 5.17 -16.44
CA ARG A 496 -25.91 5.53 -17.34
C ARG A 496 -27.28 5.71 -16.66
N ARG A 497 -27.40 5.50 -15.33
CA ARG A 497 -28.70 5.60 -14.62
C ARG A 497 -28.88 7.01 -14.06
N SER A 498 -29.95 7.70 -14.47
CA SER A 498 -30.22 9.10 -14.16
C SER A 498 -30.61 9.40 -12.70
N MET A 499 -31.00 8.40 -11.91
CA MET A 499 -31.45 8.57 -10.52
C MET A 499 -30.60 7.72 -9.55
N LYS A 500 -29.31 8.03 -9.45
CA LYS A 500 -28.48 7.53 -8.33
C LYS A 500 -28.28 8.61 -7.26
N MET A 501 -28.34 9.90 -7.62
CA MET A 501 -28.23 11.03 -6.67
C MET A 501 -29.36 11.07 -5.62
N MET A 502 -30.57 10.58 -5.95
CA MET A 502 -31.66 10.48 -4.97
C MET A 502 -31.60 9.17 -4.14
N ALA A 503 -30.77 8.20 -4.53
CA ALA A 503 -30.56 6.94 -3.81
C ALA A 503 -29.33 6.97 -2.88
N ALA A 504 -28.34 7.83 -3.17
CA ALA A 504 -27.19 8.06 -2.31
C ALA A 504 -27.54 8.94 -1.11
N PHE A 505 -28.33 10.01 -1.31
CA PHE A 505 -28.79 10.86 -0.19
C PHE A 505 -29.89 10.22 0.69
N SER A 506 -30.55 9.16 0.21
CA SER A 506 -31.55 8.43 1.01
C SER A 506 -30.98 7.21 1.75
N SER A 507 -29.69 6.88 1.61
CA SER A 507 -29.09 5.76 2.34
C SER A 507 -28.16 6.17 3.47
N GLU A 508 -27.88 7.47 3.64
CA GLU A 508 -27.02 7.98 4.72
C GLU A 508 -27.68 8.98 5.69
N LEU A 509 -28.90 9.47 5.41
CA LEU A 509 -29.71 10.15 6.43
C LEU A 509 -31.16 9.64 6.41
N SER A 510 -31.58 9.06 7.54
CA SER A 510 -32.92 8.57 7.90
C SER A 510 -33.22 7.09 7.61
N ASP A 511 -32.90 6.23 8.59
CA ASP A 511 -33.89 5.24 9.02
C ASP A 511 -34.81 5.92 10.05
N GLY A 512 -36.11 6.03 9.74
CA GLY A 512 -37.10 6.01 10.81
C GLY A 512 -38.31 6.95 10.81
N SER A 513 -38.82 7.51 9.71
CA SER A 513 -40.26 7.87 9.68
C SER A 513 -40.93 7.68 8.32
N GLU A 514 -41.75 6.62 8.20
CA GLU A 514 -42.82 6.52 7.20
C GLU A 514 -44.05 7.26 7.73
N GLY A 515 -44.42 8.33 7.05
CA GLY A 515 -45.76 8.91 7.04
C GLY A 515 -46.12 9.25 5.60
N GLY A 516 -46.83 8.35 4.94
CA GLY A 516 -47.09 8.43 3.50
C GLY A 516 -47.95 9.63 3.06
N LEU A 517 -47.61 10.18 1.90
CA LEU A 517 -48.53 10.80 0.95
C LEU A 517 -48.13 10.36 -0.45
N GLY A 518 -49.09 9.79 -1.18
CA GLY A 518 -48.87 9.22 -2.50
C GLY A 518 -48.56 10.27 -3.56
N ALA A 519 -47.58 9.98 -4.41
CA ALA A 519 -47.37 10.67 -5.67
C ALA A 519 -47.57 9.67 -6.81
N THR A 520 -48.52 10.03 -7.66
CA THR A 520 -48.87 9.38 -8.92
C THR A 520 -47.70 9.31 -9.90
N ASP A 521 -47.61 8.17 -10.56
CA ASP A 521 -46.99 7.95 -11.87
C ASP A 521 -47.35 9.08 -12.86
N GLN A 522 -46.38 9.94 -13.18
CA GLN A 522 -46.28 10.64 -14.46
C GLN A 522 -44.82 10.65 -14.89
N GLY A 523 -44.54 10.00 -16.02
CA GLY A 523 -43.27 10.09 -16.71
C GLY A 523 -42.96 11.54 -17.08
N GLY A 524 -41.85 12.04 -16.56
CA GLY A 524 -41.18 13.26 -16.99
C GLY A 524 -39.81 12.88 -17.55
N GLU A 525 -39.46 13.51 -18.67
CA GLU A 525 -38.17 13.39 -19.35
C GLU A 525 -37.01 13.70 -18.40
N THR A 526 -35.85 13.11 -18.70
CA THR A 526 -34.59 13.33 -18.00
C THR A 526 -34.22 14.81 -18.10
N GLU A 527 -34.46 15.58 -17.04
CA GLU A 527 -33.91 16.93 -16.92
C GLU A 527 -32.38 16.81 -16.78
N VAL A 528 -31.71 17.40 -17.76
CA VAL A 528 -30.29 17.76 -17.70
C VAL A 528 -30.11 18.58 -16.43
N VAL A 529 -29.13 18.25 -15.58
CA VAL A 529 -28.70 19.16 -14.52
C VAL A 529 -28.08 20.37 -15.23
N GLY A 530 -28.93 21.33 -15.58
CA GLY A 530 -28.53 22.62 -16.12
C GLY A 530 -28.18 23.57 -14.98
N ILE A 531 -27.71 24.75 -15.36
CA ILE A 531 -27.52 25.87 -14.45
C ILE A 531 -28.82 26.07 -13.65
N PRO A 532 -28.75 26.11 -12.30
CA PRO A 532 -29.93 26.28 -11.48
C PRO A 532 -30.72 27.52 -11.90
N SER A 533 -32.03 27.38 -11.97
CA SER A 533 -32.93 28.50 -12.24
C SER A 533 -32.94 29.48 -11.07
N GLU A 534 -33.34 30.73 -11.35
CA GLU A 534 -33.50 31.78 -10.33
C GLU A 534 -34.39 31.32 -9.17
N GLU A 535 -35.49 30.62 -9.46
CA GLU A 535 -36.40 30.07 -8.44
C GLU A 535 -35.72 28.99 -7.57
N GLU A 536 -34.86 28.14 -8.15
CA GLU A 536 -34.13 27.10 -7.42
C GLU A 536 -33.05 27.69 -6.51
N LEU A 537 -32.32 28.71 -6.98
CA LEU A 537 -31.32 29.41 -6.17
C LEU A 537 -31.97 30.17 -5.01
N LEU A 538 -33.08 30.87 -5.26
CA LEU A 538 -33.82 31.57 -4.22
C LEU A 538 -34.43 30.60 -3.20
N ALA A 539 -34.94 29.45 -3.63
CA ALA A 539 -35.49 28.42 -2.74
C ALA A 539 -34.43 27.74 -1.86
N GLY A 540 -33.15 27.78 -2.26
CA GLY A 540 -32.03 27.25 -1.48
C GLY A 540 -31.49 28.21 -0.42
N LEU A 541 -31.95 29.46 -0.36
CA LEU A 541 -31.47 30.45 0.61
C LEU A 541 -32.19 30.30 1.96
N PRO A 542 -31.46 30.28 3.10
CA PRO A 542 -32.04 30.15 4.44
C PRO A 542 -32.61 31.49 4.94
N CYS A 543 -33.51 32.11 4.17
CA CYS A 543 -34.04 33.44 4.47
C CYS A 543 -35.27 33.40 5.40
N ASP A 544 -35.96 32.26 5.48
CA ASP A 544 -37.07 32.06 6.40
C ASP A 544 -36.58 32.03 7.85
N SER A 545 -37.39 32.52 8.80
CA SER A 545 -36.92 32.73 10.19
C SER A 545 -36.38 31.46 10.86
N ILE A 546 -36.96 30.30 10.55
CA ILE A 546 -36.53 29.01 11.11
C ILE A 546 -35.24 28.52 10.45
N GLU A 547 -35.13 28.63 9.13
CA GLU A 547 -33.93 28.21 8.38
C GLU A 547 -32.74 29.12 8.69
N ARG A 548 -33.00 30.40 8.89
CA ARG A 548 -32.02 31.38 9.35
C ARG A 548 -31.52 31.05 10.75
N GLU A 549 -32.40 30.72 11.70
CA GLU A 549 -32.00 30.29 13.04
C GLU A 549 -31.14 29.00 12.98
N ALA A 550 -31.51 28.04 12.13
CA ALA A 550 -30.71 26.83 11.92
C ALA A 550 -29.33 27.14 11.31
N SER A 551 -29.27 28.01 10.30
CA SER A 551 -28.01 28.46 9.68
C SER A 551 -27.08 29.15 10.69
N VAL A 552 -27.62 30.02 11.56
CA VAL A 552 -26.86 30.64 12.65
C VAL A 552 -26.39 29.61 13.67
N ALA A 553 -27.20 28.59 14.00
CA ALA A 553 -26.78 27.51 14.89
C ALA A 553 -25.62 26.68 14.30
N MET A 554 -25.67 26.38 13.00
CA MET A 554 -24.57 25.71 12.29
C MET A 554 -23.27 26.54 12.31
N ILE A 555 -23.37 27.85 12.11
CA ILE A 555 -22.23 28.76 12.21
C ILE A 555 -21.65 28.73 13.64
N ALA A 556 -22.51 28.72 14.67
CA ALA A 556 -22.07 28.69 16.07
C ALA A 556 -21.31 27.41 16.42
N GLU A 557 -21.83 26.27 15.98
CA GLU A 557 -21.18 24.96 16.11
C GLU A 557 -19.83 24.95 15.37
N ALA A 558 -19.81 25.40 14.12
CA ALA A 558 -18.61 25.42 13.30
C ALA A 558 -17.51 26.31 13.87
N TYR A 559 -17.83 27.51 14.39
CA TYR A 559 -16.84 28.34 15.08
C TYR A 559 -16.31 27.66 16.35
N TYR A 560 -17.18 27.02 17.13
CA TYR A 560 -16.75 26.32 18.34
C TYR A 560 -15.78 25.17 18.01
N ASN A 561 -16.15 24.34 17.02
CA ASN A 561 -15.34 23.21 16.57
C ASN A 561 -14.05 23.67 15.89
N ALA A 562 -14.07 24.70 15.03
CA ALA A 562 -12.86 25.26 14.44
C ALA A 562 -11.86 25.76 15.50
N GLY A 563 -12.35 26.44 16.55
CA GLY A 563 -11.48 26.85 17.67
C GLY A 563 -10.90 25.66 18.43
N LEU A 564 -11.66 24.57 18.56
CA LEU A 564 -11.17 23.32 19.16
C LEU A 564 -10.10 22.66 18.29
N ASP A 565 -10.32 22.61 16.98
CA ASP A 565 -9.36 22.06 16.02
C ASP A 565 -8.05 22.86 16.03
N TYR A 566 -8.13 24.20 15.99
CA TYR A 566 -6.96 25.06 16.14
C TYR A 566 -6.16 24.75 17.40
N LYS A 567 -6.83 24.63 18.55
CA LYS A 567 -6.17 24.42 19.83
C LYS A 567 -5.62 22.99 20.00
N GLU A 568 -6.46 21.99 19.82
CA GLU A 568 -6.17 20.60 20.21
C GLU A 568 -5.41 19.86 19.10
N LYS A 569 -5.71 20.14 17.82
CA LYS A 569 -5.07 19.45 16.69
C LYS A 569 -3.86 20.20 16.15
N LEU A 570 -3.94 21.53 16.08
CA LEU A 570 -2.90 22.37 15.47
C LEU A 570 -2.02 23.12 16.48
N SER A 571 -2.38 23.11 17.77
CA SER A 571 -1.70 23.89 18.82
C SER A 571 -1.60 25.39 18.51
N ASP A 572 -2.50 25.91 17.67
CA ASP A 572 -2.60 27.33 17.34
C ASP A 572 -3.58 28.03 18.29
N LEU A 573 -3.04 28.44 19.43
CA LEU A 573 -3.83 29.09 20.47
C LEU A 573 -4.33 30.50 20.06
N GLU A 574 -3.66 31.16 19.11
CA GLU A 574 -4.02 32.50 18.66
C GLU A 574 -5.25 32.45 17.76
N ASN A 575 -5.22 31.62 16.71
CA ASN A 575 -6.39 31.42 15.85
C ASN A 575 -7.56 30.78 16.60
N ALA A 576 -7.31 29.92 17.59
CA ALA A 576 -8.37 29.38 18.46
C ALA A 576 -9.07 30.50 19.26
N ILE A 577 -8.31 31.40 19.89
CA ILE A 577 -8.84 32.54 20.64
C ILE A 577 -9.64 33.46 19.72
N ASP A 578 -9.11 33.80 18.55
CA ASP A 578 -9.75 34.72 17.61
C ASP A 578 -11.07 34.13 17.10
N THR A 579 -11.08 32.85 16.74
CA THR A 579 -12.27 32.11 16.26
C THR A 579 -13.38 32.07 17.32
N TRP A 580 -13.04 31.75 18.58
CA TRP A 580 -14.00 31.73 19.67
C TRP A 580 -14.46 33.13 20.12
N THR A 581 -13.60 34.13 20.00
CA THR A 581 -13.98 35.52 20.28
C THR A 581 -15.00 36.01 19.26
N GLU A 582 -14.79 35.71 17.97
CA GLU A 582 -15.73 36.03 16.89
C GLU A 582 -17.12 35.38 17.14
N LEU A 583 -17.17 34.11 17.56
CA LEU A 583 -18.42 33.44 17.96
C LEU A 583 -19.21 34.27 18.98
N VAL A 584 -18.53 34.68 20.06
CA VAL A 584 -19.15 35.39 21.20
C VAL A 584 -19.51 36.83 20.87
N GLU A 585 -18.75 37.50 20.00
CA GLU A 585 -19.03 38.88 19.59
C GLU A 585 -20.16 38.97 18.57
N ARG A 586 -20.24 37.99 17.68
CA ARG A 586 -21.18 37.98 16.56
C ARG A 586 -22.59 37.51 16.94
N MET A 587 -22.71 36.70 17.98
CA MET A 587 -23.97 36.09 18.41
C MET A 587 -24.36 36.56 19.82
N GLU A 588 -25.66 36.85 20.04
CA GLU A 588 -26.11 37.29 21.38
C GLU A 588 -26.15 36.14 22.40
N ASP A 589 -26.51 34.93 21.94
CA ASP A 589 -26.51 33.68 22.73
C ASP A 589 -26.53 32.45 21.80
N SER A 590 -25.98 31.32 22.24
CA SER A 590 -25.99 30.03 21.53
C SER A 590 -25.67 28.90 22.51
N GLU A 591 -26.01 27.66 22.14
CA GLU A 591 -25.71 26.47 22.95
C GLU A 591 -24.20 26.33 23.25
N PHE A 592 -23.34 26.83 22.36
CA PHE A 592 -21.90 26.75 22.48
C PHE A 592 -21.28 27.89 23.29
N HIS A 593 -22.02 28.95 23.64
CA HIS A 593 -21.46 30.06 24.41
C HIS A 593 -20.84 29.62 25.74
N PRO A 594 -21.56 28.91 26.64
CA PRO A 594 -20.99 28.52 27.94
C PRO A 594 -19.65 27.80 27.80
N THR A 595 -19.58 26.87 26.84
CA THR A 595 -18.37 26.08 26.56
C THR A 595 -17.28 26.94 25.91
N THR A 596 -17.64 27.86 25.02
CA THR A 596 -16.71 28.81 24.38
C THR A 596 -16.06 29.74 25.39
N TYR A 597 -16.84 30.35 26.31
CA TYR A 597 -16.30 31.17 27.41
C TYR A 597 -15.32 30.37 28.28
N TYR A 598 -15.63 29.10 28.56
CA TYR A 598 -14.76 28.20 29.31
C TYR A 598 -13.47 27.87 28.55
N GLN A 599 -13.55 27.58 27.25
CA GLN A 599 -12.39 27.32 26.40
C GLN A 599 -11.49 28.55 26.31
N LEU A 600 -12.06 29.75 26.12
CA LEU A 600 -11.31 31.01 26.15
C LEU A 600 -10.56 31.19 27.48
N TYR A 601 -11.23 30.97 28.62
CA TYR A 601 -10.57 30.97 29.93
C TYR A 601 -9.38 30.01 30.00
N ARG A 602 -9.58 28.74 29.59
CA ARG A 602 -8.55 27.70 29.64
C ARG A 602 -7.37 28.03 28.73
N THR A 603 -7.63 28.50 27.53
CA THR A 603 -6.62 28.84 26.54
C THR A 603 -5.80 30.06 26.97
N TYR A 604 -6.44 31.12 27.46
CA TYR A 604 -5.72 32.26 28.04
C TYR A 604 -4.90 31.85 29.28
N LEU A 605 -5.45 31.02 30.16
CA LEU A 605 -4.72 30.53 31.34
C LEU A 605 -3.49 29.72 30.93
N GLN A 606 -3.63 28.85 29.92
CA GLN A 606 -2.51 28.08 29.36
C GLN A 606 -1.42 29.02 28.85
N ARG A 607 -1.76 30.01 28.02
CA ARG A 607 -0.79 30.99 27.49
C ARG A 607 -0.12 31.81 28.59
N GLU A 608 -0.88 32.24 29.61
CA GLU A 608 -0.34 32.98 30.76
C GLU A 608 0.68 32.15 31.55
N VAL A 609 0.45 30.84 31.70
CA VAL A 609 1.31 29.93 32.45
C VAL A 609 2.50 29.44 31.62
N GLU A 610 2.28 29.03 30.39
CA GLU A 610 3.28 28.39 29.53
C GLU A 610 4.12 29.42 28.76
N GLU A 611 3.48 30.46 28.21
CA GLU A 611 4.15 31.48 27.37
C GLU A 611 4.54 32.75 28.16
N ASN A 612 4.11 32.88 29.42
CA ASN A 612 4.12 34.16 30.17
C ASN A 612 3.39 35.28 29.42
N PHE A 613 2.31 34.93 28.71
CA PHE A 613 1.54 35.86 27.92
C PHE A 613 0.91 36.95 28.81
N MET A 614 1.03 38.21 28.38
CA MET A 614 0.29 39.35 28.94
C MET A 614 0.00 40.34 27.81
N SER A 615 -1.26 40.69 27.60
CA SER A 615 -1.64 41.71 26.61
C SER A 615 -1.63 43.11 27.22
N PRO A 616 -0.72 44.01 26.82
CA PRO A 616 -0.67 45.37 27.38
C PRO A 616 -1.72 46.32 26.78
N PHE A 617 -2.41 45.91 25.70
CA PHE A 617 -3.35 46.74 24.95
C PHE A 617 -4.80 46.23 25.02
N CYS A 618 -5.05 45.10 25.67
CA CYS A 618 -6.38 44.50 25.78
C CYS A 618 -6.66 44.09 27.23
N GLU A 619 -7.60 44.79 27.88
CA GLU A 619 -8.00 44.51 29.27
C GLU A 619 -8.84 43.22 29.41
N THR A 620 -9.43 42.72 28.31
CA THR A 620 -10.29 41.54 28.27
C THR A 620 -9.57 40.27 27.79
N CYS A 621 -8.33 40.39 27.32
CA CYS A 621 -7.54 39.29 26.76
C CYS A 621 -6.73 38.59 27.86
N ASN A 622 -7.41 38.04 28.86
CA ASN A 622 -6.78 37.32 29.99
C ASN A 622 -7.77 36.31 30.62
N SER A 623 -7.23 35.34 31.35
CA SER A 623 -8.01 34.28 31.99
C SER A 623 -8.96 34.80 33.08
N GLU A 624 -8.57 35.87 33.80
CA GLU A 624 -9.39 36.49 34.85
C GLU A 624 -10.71 37.05 34.29
N HIS A 625 -10.65 37.69 33.13
CA HIS A 625 -11.84 38.22 32.45
C HIS A 625 -12.82 37.12 32.04
N TRP A 626 -12.34 36.10 31.35
CA TRP A 626 -13.17 35.01 30.83
C TRP A 626 -13.75 34.13 31.96
N SER A 627 -12.97 33.85 33.01
CA SER A 627 -13.47 33.13 34.18
C SER A 627 -14.57 33.91 34.92
N ALA A 628 -14.42 35.23 35.08
CA ALA A 628 -15.46 36.06 35.68
C ALA A 628 -16.77 36.02 34.87
N LEU A 629 -16.68 36.03 33.53
CA LEU A 629 -17.86 35.93 32.66
C LEU A 629 -18.57 34.57 32.79
N VAL A 630 -17.83 33.46 32.88
CA VAL A 630 -18.44 32.14 33.13
C VAL A 630 -19.18 32.12 34.47
N LEU A 631 -18.56 32.62 35.54
CA LEU A 631 -19.17 32.64 36.87
C LEU A 631 -20.38 33.58 36.98
N GLU A 632 -20.37 34.70 36.24
CA GLU A 632 -21.48 35.67 36.22
C GLU A 632 -22.67 35.19 35.38
N ARG A 633 -22.41 34.71 34.16
CA ARG A 633 -23.46 34.36 33.19
C ARG A 633 -23.98 32.94 33.35
N TYR A 634 -23.13 32.00 33.78
CA TYR A 634 -23.45 30.56 33.83
C TYR A 634 -23.22 29.94 35.23
N PRO A 635 -23.80 30.50 36.31
CA PRO A 635 -23.58 29.99 37.66
C PRO A 635 -24.20 28.60 37.88
N ASN A 636 -23.52 27.73 38.62
CA ASN A 636 -23.91 26.33 38.91
C ASN A 636 -23.96 25.40 37.68
N THR A 637 -23.31 25.79 36.59
CA THR A 637 -23.00 24.89 35.48
C THR A 637 -21.72 24.10 35.76
N GLU A 638 -21.51 22.99 35.05
CA GLU A 638 -20.28 22.20 35.12
C GLU A 638 -19.03 23.07 34.94
N TRP A 639 -19.05 23.99 33.97
CA TRP A 639 -17.97 24.94 33.69
C TRP A 639 -17.67 25.86 34.87
N SER A 640 -18.70 26.42 35.52
CA SER A 640 -18.52 27.25 36.72
C SER A 640 -17.94 26.44 37.90
N LEU A 641 -18.35 25.18 38.05
CA LEU A 641 -17.84 24.28 39.08
C LEU A 641 -16.37 23.91 38.83
N LEU A 642 -15.99 23.69 37.57
CA LEU A 642 -14.60 23.42 37.19
C LEU A 642 -13.66 24.62 37.40
N ILE A 643 -14.18 25.84 37.28
CA ILE A 643 -13.41 27.06 37.60
C ILE A 643 -13.26 27.22 39.12
N GLU A 644 -14.33 27.01 39.88
CA GLU A 644 -14.31 27.14 41.35
C GLU A 644 -13.55 26.00 42.05
N ASN A 645 -13.62 24.78 41.49
CA ASN A 645 -12.96 23.58 41.97
C ASN A 645 -12.32 22.80 40.80
N PRO A 646 -11.07 23.12 40.43
CA PRO A 646 -10.36 22.45 39.35
C PRO A 646 -10.22 20.93 39.50
N GLU A 647 -10.28 20.40 40.72
CA GLU A 647 -10.17 18.96 41.04
C GLU A 647 -11.51 18.21 40.91
N PHE A 648 -12.61 18.91 40.58
CA PHE A 648 -13.95 18.32 40.50
C PHE A 648 -14.06 17.22 39.41
N ALA A 649 -13.35 17.38 38.29
CA ALA A 649 -13.31 16.37 37.22
C ALA A 649 -12.63 15.07 37.69
N ASP A 650 -11.47 15.19 38.35
CA ASP A 650 -10.71 14.05 38.90
C ASP A 650 -11.52 13.32 39.99
N GLU A 651 -12.29 14.04 40.81
CA GLU A 651 -13.19 13.44 41.81
C GLU A 651 -14.32 12.62 41.16
N GLN A 652 -14.91 13.08 40.06
CA GLN A 652 -15.95 12.34 39.35
C GLN A 652 -15.41 11.09 38.63
N GLU A 653 -14.25 11.21 37.98
CA GLU A 653 -13.59 10.06 37.36
C GLU A 653 -13.19 9.01 38.39
N MET A 654 -12.65 9.43 39.55
CA MET A 654 -12.35 8.52 40.65
C MET A 654 -13.61 7.82 41.20
N ILE A 655 -14.73 8.53 41.33
CA ILE A 655 -16.01 7.94 41.75
C ILE A 655 -16.52 6.93 40.71
N LYS A 656 -16.44 7.27 39.42
CA LYS A 656 -16.86 6.39 38.32
C LYS A 656 -15.98 5.13 38.24
N GLU A 657 -14.67 5.28 38.44
CA GLU A 657 -13.72 4.17 38.47
C GLU A 657 -13.93 3.26 39.71
N GLU A 658 -14.19 3.83 40.88
CA GLU A 658 -14.55 3.05 42.08
C GLU A 658 -15.85 2.26 41.85
N GLN A 659 -16.88 2.90 41.28
CA GLN A 659 -18.14 2.25 40.91
C GLN A 659 -17.93 1.13 39.87
N ARG A 660 -17.03 1.33 38.89
CA ARG A 660 -16.66 0.30 37.90
C ARG A 660 -16.08 -0.94 38.57
N LEU A 661 -15.08 -0.76 39.44
CA LEU A 661 -14.43 -1.86 40.16
C LEU A 661 -15.42 -2.66 41.01
N VAL A 662 -16.37 -1.97 41.65
CA VAL A 662 -17.46 -2.61 42.41
C VAL A 662 -18.35 -3.42 41.47
N TYR A 663 -18.78 -2.85 40.34
CA TYR A 663 -19.60 -3.53 39.33
C TYR A 663 -18.92 -4.77 38.74
N GLU A 664 -17.65 -4.67 38.35
CA GLU A 664 -16.85 -5.80 37.86
C GLU A 664 -16.76 -6.93 38.91
N GLY A 665 -16.65 -6.58 40.19
CA GLY A 665 -16.71 -7.53 41.29
C GLY A 665 -18.03 -8.31 41.35
N HIS A 666 -19.17 -7.67 41.09
CA HIS A 666 -20.47 -8.35 40.99
C HIS A 666 -20.59 -9.21 39.74
N LEU A 667 -20.05 -8.76 38.60
CA LEU A 667 -20.01 -9.51 37.34
C LEU A 667 -19.20 -10.82 37.48
N LEU A 668 -18.04 -10.77 38.12
CA LEU A 668 -17.22 -11.95 38.43
C LEU A 668 -17.98 -12.95 39.31
N ARG A 669 -18.69 -12.47 40.34
CA ARG A 669 -19.56 -13.32 41.18
C ARG A 669 -20.74 -13.90 40.40
N TYR A 670 -21.30 -13.16 39.46
CA TYR A 670 -22.34 -13.65 38.54
C TYR A 670 -21.83 -14.80 37.66
N TYR A 671 -20.65 -14.68 37.05
CA TYR A 671 -20.03 -15.77 36.29
C TYR A 671 -19.68 -16.97 37.16
N GLY A 672 -19.32 -16.73 38.43
CA GLY A 672 -19.21 -17.74 39.48
C GLY A 672 -20.54 -18.41 39.90
N LYS A 673 -21.66 -18.04 39.27
CA LYS A 673 -23.03 -18.53 39.51
C LYS A 673 -23.61 -18.17 40.88
N ALA A 674 -23.08 -17.14 41.54
CA ALA A 674 -23.59 -16.63 42.83
C ALA A 674 -24.84 -15.74 42.65
N TYR A 675 -25.83 -16.21 41.88
CA TYR A 675 -26.94 -15.37 41.38
C TYR A 675 -27.80 -14.77 42.51
N GLN A 676 -28.03 -15.49 43.60
CA GLN A 676 -28.86 -15.01 44.71
C GLN A 676 -28.21 -13.86 45.49
N GLU A 677 -26.90 -13.93 45.70
CA GLU A 677 -26.14 -12.89 46.40
C GLU A 677 -26.04 -11.63 45.53
N VAL A 678 -25.62 -11.78 44.28
CA VAL A 678 -25.54 -10.67 43.32
C VAL A 678 -26.90 -10.00 43.11
N LEU A 679 -28.00 -10.76 43.06
CA LEU A 679 -29.35 -10.21 42.94
C LEU A 679 -29.72 -9.29 44.12
N LEU A 680 -29.38 -9.67 45.36
CA LEU A 680 -29.67 -8.85 46.54
C LEU A 680 -28.83 -7.57 46.53
N GLU A 681 -27.54 -7.68 46.20
CA GLU A 681 -26.64 -6.53 46.10
C GLU A 681 -27.06 -5.55 45.00
N CYS A 682 -27.49 -6.07 43.84
CA CYS A 682 -28.05 -5.23 42.76
C CYS A 682 -29.30 -4.48 43.22
N ASN A 683 -30.17 -5.10 44.03
CA ASN A 683 -31.36 -4.41 44.56
C ASN A 683 -30.98 -3.26 45.51
N ASP A 684 -29.97 -3.47 46.36
CA ASP A 684 -29.51 -2.45 47.32
C ASP A 684 -28.92 -1.25 46.58
N ILE A 685 -28.06 -1.46 45.58
CA ILE A 685 -27.45 -0.39 44.78
C ILE A 685 -28.54 0.40 44.04
N LEU A 686 -29.47 -0.28 43.37
CA LEU A 686 -30.57 0.37 42.66
C LEU A 686 -31.54 1.14 43.58
N GLN A 687 -31.60 0.80 44.87
CA GLN A 687 -32.47 1.46 45.84
C GLN A 687 -31.78 2.63 46.57
N PHE A 688 -30.51 2.48 46.93
CA PHE A 688 -29.81 3.41 47.82
C PHE A 688 -28.79 4.31 47.10
N GLU A 689 -28.43 4.02 45.85
CA GLU A 689 -27.47 4.79 45.04
C GLU A 689 -28.06 5.24 43.69
N PRO A 690 -29.08 6.12 43.68
CA PRO A 690 -29.76 6.54 42.44
C PRO A 690 -28.91 7.45 41.52
N THR A 691 -27.70 7.84 41.95
CA THR A 691 -26.74 8.64 41.18
C THR A 691 -25.53 7.83 40.72
N ASN A 692 -25.60 6.49 40.78
CA ASN A 692 -24.53 5.60 40.34
C ASN A 692 -24.42 5.61 38.79
N SER A 693 -23.19 5.67 38.26
CA SER A 693 -22.94 5.75 36.81
C SER A 693 -23.33 4.46 36.06
N TYR A 694 -23.44 3.33 36.77
CA TYR A 694 -23.67 2.00 36.19
C TYR A 694 -25.11 1.47 36.43
N LEU A 695 -26.10 2.34 36.67
CA LEU A 695 -27.47 1.91 37.00
C LEU A 695 -28.09 0.98 35.95
N CYS A 696 -27.94 1.26 34.65
CA CYS A 696 -28.48 0.40 33.58
C CYS A 696 -27.77 -0.96 33.51
N HIS A 697 -26.45 -0.97 33.73
CA HIS A 697 -25.66 -2.20 33.87
C HIS A 697 -26.15 -3.05 35.06
N TYR A 698 -26.43 -2.45 36.21
CA TYR A 698 -26.98 -3.15 37.38
C TYR A 698 -28.42 -3.64 37.16
N ARG A 699 -29.27 -2.88 36.45
CA ARG A 699 -30.62 -3.32 36.07
C ARG A 699 -30.57 -4.55 35.17
N LEU A 700 -29.66 -4.57 34.19
CA LEU A 700 -29.45 -5.73 33.32
C LEU A 700 -28.87 -6.93 34.08
N LEU A 701 -27.81 -6.73 34.87
CA LEU A 701 -27.22 -7.78 35.70
C LEU A 701 -28.24 -8.41 36.65
N ARG A 702 -29.12 -7.57 37.25
CA ARG A 702 -30.25 -8.02 38.07
C ARG A 702 -31.20 -8.93 37.28
N ALA A 703 -31.55 -8.54 36.05
CA ALA A 703 -32.39 -9.36 35.17
C ALA A 703 -31.71 -10.70 34.86
N GLN A 704 -30.41 -10.68 34.53
CA GLN A 704 -29.62 -11.88 34.26
C GLN A 704 -29.55 -12.83 35.46
N CYS A 705 -29.37 -12.31 36.69
CA CYS A 705 -29.44 -13.11 37.92
C CYS A 705 -30.81 -13.78 38.11
N ILE A 706 -31.90 -13.07 37.83
CA ILE A 706 -33.27 -13.63 37.88
C ILE A 706 -33.43 -14.74 36.84
N GLY A 707 -32.90 -14.53 35.63
CA GLY A 707 -32.82 -15.54 34.56
C GLY A 707 -32.08 -16.80 35.02
N GLY A 708 -30.86 -16.63 35.56
CA GLY A 708 -30.04 -17.70 36.11
C GLY A 708 -30.76 -18.50 37.20
N LEU A 709 -31.41 -17.84 38.17
CA LEU A 709 -32.16 -18.51 39.24
C LEU A 709 -33.41 -19.24 38.73
N SER A 710 -34.13 -18.65 37.78
CA SER A 710 -35.33 -19.26 37.19
C SER A 710 -35.04 -20.52 36.38
N ALA A 711 -33.84 -20.62 35.80
CA ALA A 711 -33.38 -21.82 35.09
C ALA A 711 -33.20 -23.03 36.03
N TYR A 712 -32.78 -22.82 37.29
CA TYR A 712 -32.65 -23.87 38.29
C TYR A 712 -33.98 -24.35 38.89
N ALA A 713 -35.02 -23.50 38.88
CA ALA A 713 -36.28 -23.73 39.58
C ALA A 713 -37.38 -24.42 38.73
N GLY A 714 -37.05 -24.91 37.53
CA GLY A 714 -38.00 -25.72 36.73
C GLY A 714 -38.91 -24.93 35.78
N GLY A 715 -38.44 -23.81 35.22
CA GLY A 715 -38.90 -23.34 33.91
C GLY A 715 -39.93 -22.21 33.87
N ASP A 716 -40.33 -21.61 34.99
CA ASP A 716 -41.15 -20.39 34.97
C ASP A 716 -40.26 -19.16 34.71
N ARG A 717 -40.21 -18.72 33.45
CA ARG A 717 -39.40 -17.58 32.99
C ARG A 717 -40.10 -16.23 33.11
N LYS A 718 -41.33 -16.19 33.66
CA LYS A 718 -42.13 -14.96 33.72
C LYS A 718 -41.40 -13.82 34.44
N ALA A 719 -40.79 -14.12 35.58
CA ALA A 719 -40.04 -13.12 36.36
C ALA A 719 -38.82 -12.57 35.60
N TYR A 720 -38.20 -13.37 34.74
CA TYR A 720 -37.09 -12.94 33.91
C TYR A 720 -37.56 -11.99 32.79
N TYR A 721 -38.69 -12.31 32.14
CA TYR A 721 -39.31 -11.44 31.15
C TYR A 721 -39.75 -10.10 31.75
N ASP A 722 -40.36 -10.11 32.94
CA ASP A 722 -40.75 -8.88 33.64
C ASP A 722 -39.52 -8.02 33.99
N ALA A 723 -38.41 -8.66 34.36
CA ALA A 723 -37.15 -7.96 34.65
C ALA A 723 -36.53 -7.34 33.39
N LEU A 724 -36.45 -8.07 32.27
CA LEU A 724 -35.93 -7.55 31.00
C LEU A 724 -36.81 -6.42 30.45
N ASN A 725 -38.14 -6.54 30.52
CA ASN A 725 -39.05 -5.45 30.11
C ASN A 725 -38.86 -4.20 30.97
N THR A 726 -38.45 -4.36 32.23
CA THR A 726 -38.09 -3.22 33.08
C THR A 726 -36.81 -2.54 32.62
N VAL A 727 -35.81 -3.30 32.16
CA VAL A 727 -34.57 -2.75 31.57
C VAL A 727 -34.90 -1.96 30.31
N VAL A 728 -35.67 -2.54 29.38
CA VAL A 728 -36.08 -1.85 28.14
C VAL A 728 -36.80 -0.54 28.42
N ARG A 729 -37.68 -0.49 29.44
CA ARG A 729 -38.44 0.73 29.78
C ARG A 729 -37.60 1.80 30.48
N GLU A 730 -36.61 1.41 31.27
CA GLU A 730 -35.84 2.35 32.12
C GLU A 730 -34.46 2.69 31.54
N CYS A 731 -34.05 2.05 30.45
CA CYS A 731 -32.74 2.19 29.80
C CYS A 731 -32.86 2.17 28.25
N GLU A 732 -33.92 2.77 27.70
CA GLU A 732 -34.30 2.64 26.27
C GLU A 732 -33.20 3.08 25.28
N GLU A 733 -32.42 4.10 25.64
CA GLU A 733 -31.37 4.70 24.80
C GLU A 733 -29.95 4.17 25.10
N THR A 734 -29.81 3.14 25.95
CA THR A 734 -28.50 2.56 26.30
C THR A 734 -28.29 1.18 25.67
N GLU A 735 -27.03 0.77 25.53
CA GLU A 735 -26.66 -0.55 24.99
C GLU A 735 -27.35 -1.71 25.76
N GLU A 736 -27.55 -1.58 27.07
CA GLU A 736 -28.24 -2.59 27.88
C GLU A 736 -29.74 -2.68 27.58
N GLY A 737 -30.38 -1.57 27.23
CA GLY A 737 -31.77 -1.55 26.80
C GLY A 737 -31.96 -2.25 25.46
N ILE A 738 -31.07 -1.96 24.51
CA ILE A 738 -31.03 -2.61 23.20
C ILE A 738 -30.79 -4.12 23.39
N TYR A 739 -29.77 -4.50 24.16
CA TYR A 739 -29.46 -5.89 24.47
C TYR A 739 -30.63 -6.61 25.18
N ALA A 740 -31.28 -5.99 26.17
CA ALA A 740 -32.44 -6.57 26.84
C ALA A 740 -33.62 -6.80 25.88
N GLN A 741 -33.80 -5.91 24.90
CA GLN A 741 -34.80 -6.04 23.84
C GLN A 741 -34.48 -7.22 22.90
N GLU A 742 -33.22 -7.37 22.50
CA GLU A 742 -32.75 -8.51 21.70
C GLU A 742 -32.95 -9.84 22.43
N VAL A 743 -32.63 -9.90 23.72
CA VAL A 743 -32.84 -11.09 24.55
C VAL A 743 -34.33 -11.43 24.66
N LEU A 744 -35.22 -10.45 24.82
CA LEU A 744 -36.67 -10.68 24.82
C LEU A 744 -37.19 -11.19 23.47
N LEU A 745 -36.63 -10.70 22.36
CA LEU A 745 -36.94 -11.15 21.01
C LEU A 745 -36.49 -12.60 20.79
N ALA A 746 -35.25 -12.93 21.17
CA ALA A 746 -34.71 -14.29 21.10
C ALA A 746 -35.51 -15.29 21.95
N LEU A 747 -36.15 -14.82 23.04
CA LEU A 747 -36.98 -15.63 23.93
C LEU A 747 -38.47 -15.67 23.53
N GLY A 748 -38.85 -15.05 22.41
CA GLY A 748 -40.20 -15.11 21.83
C GLY A 748 -41.25 -14.23 22.54
N GLN A 749 -40.82 -13.15 23.22
CA GLN A 749 -41.69 -12.24 24.00
C GLN A 749 -41.66 -10.77 23.51
N GLY A 750 -41.21 -10.49 22.28
CA GLY A 750 -41.18 -9.12 21.74
C GLY A 750 -42.44 -8.71 20.96
N GLY A 751 -42.96 -7.49 21.20
CA GLY A 751 -43.86 -6.80 20.27
C GLY A 751 -43.15 -6.41 18.96
N PRO A 752 -43.87 -5.97 17.92
CA PRO A 752 -43.30 -5.79 16.59
C PRO A 752 -42.27 -4.66 16.55
N LYS A 753 -41.06 -4.96 16.08
CA LYS A 753 -40.02 -3.99 15.69
C LYS A 753 -40.12 -3.76 14.16
N LYS A 754 -39.89 -2.51 13.71
CA LYS A 754 -39.73 -2.12 12.30
C LYS A 754 -38.47 -2.78 11.68
N PRO A 755 -38.39 -2.91 10.34
CA PRO A 755 -37.59 -3.94 9.71
C PRO A 755 -36.19 -3.47 9.25
N LYS A 756 -35.18 -4.28 9.57
CA LYS A 756 -33.95 -4.59 8.81
C LYS A 756 -33.24 -5.68 9.63
N GLU A 757 -32.47 -6.61 9.10
CA GLU A 757 -32.16 -7.05 7.75
C GLU A 757 -31.82 -8.55 7.91
N SER A 758 -31.87 -9.32 6.83
CA SER A 758 -31.77 -10.78 6.88
C SER A 758 -30.43 -11.28 7.41
N GLU A 759 -30.43 -12.03 8.51
CA GLU A 759 -29.34 -12.95 8.83
C GLU A 759 -29.76 -14.41 8.67
N GLU A 760 -28.87 -15.11 7.98
CA GLU A 760 -29.00 -16.43 7.42
C GLU A 760 -29.11 -17.51 8.50
N LYS A 761 -29.81 -18.58 8.14
CA LYS A 761 -29.83 -19.81 8.93
C LYS A 761 -28.44 -20.42 8.92
N THR A 762 -27.75 -20.41 10.05
CA THR A 762 -26.58 -21.28 10.25
C THR A 762 -27.06 -22.71 10.51
N GLU A 763 -26.72 -23.61 9.59
CA GLU A 763 -26.73 -25.05 9.82
C GLU A 763 -25.66 -25.39 10.88
N GLU A 764 -25.92 -26.42 11.71
CA GLU A 764 -24.99 -26.89 12.74
C GLU A 764 -23.62 -27.25 12.12
N VAL A 765 -22.59 -26.44 12.40
CA VAL A 765 -21.19 -26.72 12.00
C VAL A 765 -20.60 -27.78 12.93
N VAL A 766 -20.13 -28.87 12.35
CA VAL A 766 -19.27 -29.84 13.04
C VAL A 766 -17.89 -29.21 13.19
N ASP A 767 -17.50 -28.88 14.41
CA ASP A 767 -16.18 -28.30 14.71
C ASP A 767 -15.08 -29.34 14.46
N VAL A 768 -14.41 -29.25 13.31
CA VAL A 768 -13.24 -30.07 12.95
C VAL A 768 -11.99 -29.28 13.37
N PRO A 769 -11.17 -29.75 14.33
CA PRO A 769 -9.98 -29.04 14.74
C PRO A 769 -8.89 -29.16 13.66
N TRP A 770 -8.75 -28.12 12.83
CA TRP A 770 -7.66 -27.98 11.86
C TRP A 770 -6.35 -27.60 12.56
N GLU A 771 -5.22 -28.18 12.14
CA GLU A 771 -3.92 -27.92 12.77
C GLU A 771 -2.96 -27.21 11.80
N HIS A 772 -2.31 -26.13 12.27
CA HIS A 772 -1.30 -25.41 11.51
C HIS A 772 0.08 -26.05 11.71
N LYS A 773 0.57 -26.76 10.69
CA LYS A 773 1.86 -27.47 10.70
C LYS A 773 2.69 -27.10 9.47
N PRO A 774 3.35 -25.94 9.47
CA PRO A 774 4.01 -25.40 8.28
C PRO A 774 5.11 -26.32 7.73
N TYR A 775 5.76 -27.10 8.60
CA TYR A 775 6.86 -28.01 8.28
C TYR A 775 6.45 -29.32 7.59
N LEU A 776 5.15 -29.61 7.44
CA LEU A 776 4.69 -30.81 6.75
C LEU A 776 4.67 -30.61 5.23
N GLU A 777 4.59 -31.74 4.51
CA GLU A 777 4.29 -31.71 3.08
C GLU A 777 2.91 -31.09 2.86
N HIS A 778 2.83 -30.15 1.91
CA HIS A 778 1.62 -29.41 1.54
C HIS A 778 1.21 -29.70 0.08
N TYR A 779 -0.07 -29.49 -0.19
CA TYR A 779 -0.69 -29.54 -1.50
C TYR A 779 -1.38 -28.21 -1.79
N PHE A 780 -1.36 -27.79 -3.05
CA PHE A 780 -2.28 -26.78 -3.54
C PHE A 780 -3.56 -27.47 -4.02
N GLY A 781 -4.72 -26.95 -3.63
CA GLY A 781 -6.03 -27.45 -3.99
C GLY A 781 -6.88 -26.40 -4.69
N MET A 782 -7.57 -26.80 -5.75
CA MET A 782 -8.58 -26.00 -6.45
C MET A 782 -9.91 -26.74 -6.45
N LEU A 783 -10.98 -26.04 -6.05
CA LEU A 783 -12.34 -26.59 -6.04
C LEU A 783 -13.10 -26.23 -7.31
N VAL A 784 -13.56 -27.28 -8.00
CA VAL A 784 -14.30 -27.18 -9.26
C VAL A 784 -15.70 -27.76 -9.07
N PRO A 785 -16.79 -26.98 -9.20
CA PRO A 785 -18.14 -27.50 -9.11
C PRO A 785 -18.44 -28.57 -10.17
N VAL A 786 -19.07 -29.67 -9.76
CA VAL A 786 -19.45 -30.78 -10.66
C VAL A 786 -20.45 -30.26 -11.70
N GLY A 787 -20.06 -30.33 -12.97
CA GLY A 787 -20.86 -29.84 -14.10
C GLY A 787 -20.48 -28.45 -14.60
N ARG A 788 -19.54 -27.75 -13.94
CA ARG A 788 -18.96 -26.48 -14.40
C ARG A 788 -17.50 -26.70 -14.81
N GLY A 789 -17.20 -26.47 -16.09
CA GLY A 789 -15.85 -26.63 -16.64
C GLY A 789 -15.49 -28.07 -17.02
N ASN A 790 -14.43 -28.21 -17.82
CA ASN A 790 -13.87 -29.50 -18.22
C ASN A 790 -12.61 -29.79 -17.38
N VAL A 791 -12.75 -30.64 -16.36
CA VAL A 791 -11.66 -30.90 -15.39
C VAL A 791 -10.41 -31.48 -16.06
N GLU A 792 -10.57 -32.20 -17.17
CA GLU A 792 -9.44 -32.73 -17.93
C GLU A 792 -8.65 -31.64 -18.65
N GLU A 793 -9.35 -30.60 -19.12
CA GLU A 793 -8.76 -29.42 -19.74
C GLU A 793 -8.08 -28.55 -18.68
N LEU A 794 -8.73 -28.31 -17.54
CA LEU A 794 -8.10 -27.64 -16.39
C LEU A 794 -6.81 -28.35 -15.97
N ARG A 795 -6.83 -29.69 -15.90
CA ARG A 795 -5.65 -30.47 -15.57
C ARG A 795 -4.54 -30.31 -16.61
N ALA A 796 -4.88 -30.26 -17.89
CA ALA A 796 -3.92 -30.05 -18.96
C ALA A 796 -3.30 -28.66 -18.87
N THR A 797 -4.12 -27.61 -18.72
CA THR A 797 -3.65 -26.22 -18.55
C THR A 797 -2.74 -26.07 -17.33
N ILE A 798 -3.12 -26.63 -16.18
CA ILE A 798 -2.29 -26.59 -14.96
C ILE A 798 -0.99 -27.39 -15.17
N ALA A 799 -1.04 -28.51 -15.88
CA ALA A 799 0.17 -29.28 -16.19
C ALA A 799 1.12 -28.54 -17.14
N ASP A 800 0.58 -27.81 -18.11
CA ASP A 800 1.35 -26.96 -19.01
C ASP A 800 2.00 -25.80 -18.23
N PHE A 801 1.24 -25.12 -17.37
CA PHE A 801 1.76 -24.09 -16.45
C PHE A 801 2.88 -24.64 -15.55
N ASN A 802 2.69 -25.81 -14.93
CA ASN A 802 3.72 -26.45 -14.10
C ASN A 802 4.98 -26.79 -14.90
N THR A 803 4.83 -27.14 -16.17
CA THR A 803 5.96 -27.44 -17.06
C THR A 803 6.75 -26.19 -17.44
N GLU A 804 6.11 -25.02 -17.40
CA GLU A 804 6.73 -23.75 -17.74
C GLU A 804 7.37 -23.07 -16.52
N TYR A 805 6.66 -22.99 -15.38
CA TYR A 805 7.09 -22.23 -14.19
C TYR A 805 7.78 -23.10 -13.12
N TYR A 806 7.50 -24.40 -13.09
CA TYR A 806 7.89 -25.30 -11.98
C TYR A 806 8.46 -26.64 -12.44
N LYS A 807 9.05 -26.69 -13.63
CA LYS A 807 9.54 -27.93 -14.25
C LYS A 807 10.52 -28.70 -13.36
N SER A 808 11.43 -27.97 -12.71
CA SER A 808 12.44 -28.51 -11.79
C SER A 808 11.85 -29.16 -10.53
N GLN A 809 10.59 -28.87 -10.19
CA GLN A 809 9.90 -29.44 -9.03
C GLN A 809 9.13 -30.74 -9.36
N GLU A 810 8.99 -31.11 -10.64
CA GLU A 810 8.30 -32.33 -11.09
C GLU A 810 6.87 -32.50 -10.53
N LEU A 811 6.14 -31.40 -10.40
CA LEU A 811 4.81 -31.35 -9.80
C LEU A 811 3.80 -32.24 -10.56
N ARG A 812 2.89 -32.87 -9.81
CA ARG A 812 1.84 -33.75 -10.33
C ARG A 812 0.46 -33.18 -10.08
N VAL A 813 -0.35 -33.15 -11.14
CA VAL A 813 -1.75 -32.73 -11.06
C VAL A 813 -2.67 -33.96 -11.01
N THR A 814 -3.44 -34.08 -9.94
CA THR A 814 -4.45 -35.12 -9.76
C THR A 814 -5.82 -34.51 -9.52
N ALA A 815 -6.88 -35.09 -10.08
CA ALA A 815 -8.25 -34.64 -9.85
C ALA A 815 -9.06 -35.77 -9.20
N ASN A 816 -9.73 -35.47 -8.09
CA ASN A 816 -10.55 -36.43 -7.35
C ASN A 816 -11.91 -35.81 -7.03
N LEU A 817 -12.95 -36.64 -6.93
CA LEU A 817 -14.25 -36.21 -6.43
C LEU A 817 -14.19 -36.12 -4.89
N ILE A 818 -14.48 -34.96 -4.31
CA ILE A 818 -14.48 -34.77 -2.84
C ILE A 818 -15.87 -35.01 -2.26
N ASP A 819 -16.92 -34.51 -2.92
CA ASP A 819 -18.33 -34.74 -2.57
C ASP A 819 -19.24 -34.82 -3.81
N ARG A 820 -20.56 -34.65 -3.66
CA ARG A 820 -21.49 -34.71 -4.82
C ARG A 820 -21.49 -33.43 -5.67
N ASN A 821 -20.96 -32.33 -5.12
CA ASN A 821 -21.08 -30.99 -5.66
C ASN A 821 -19.75 -30.46 -6.20
N PHE A 822 -18.60 -30.97 -5.73
CA PHE A 822 -17.27 -30.48 -6.03
C PHE A 822 -16.28 -31.60 -6.39
N GLN A 823 -15.39 -31.30 -7.33
CA GLN A 823 -14.15 -31.99 -7.58
C GLN A 823 -13.00 -31.15 -7.04
N ILE A 824 -11.98 -31.81 -6.48
CA ILE A 824 -10.75 -31.17 -6.04
C ILE A 824 -9.63 -31.53 -7.02
N VAL A 825 -9.02 -30.51 -7.61
CA VAL A 825 -7.77 -30.63 -8.37
C VAL A 825 -6.64 -30.31 -7.42
N LEU A 826 -5.70 -31.25 -7.27
CA LEU A 826 -4.56 -31.15 -6.36
C LEU A 826 -3.26 -31.14 -7.14
N ILE A 827 -2.38 -30.21 -6.78
CA ILE A 827 -1.00 -30.16 -7.23
C ILE A 827 -0.12 -30.67 -6.07
N LYS A 828 0.66 -31.72 -6.37
CA LYS A 828 1.44 -32.48 -5.38
C LYS A 828 2.88 -32.70 -5.85
N SER A 829 3.87 -32.69 -4.97
CA SER A 829 3.84 -32.33 -3.54
C SER A 829 4.84 -31.22 -3.24
N PHE A 830 4.48 -30.31 -2.34
CA PHE A 830 5.36 -29.26 -1.84
C PHE A 830 5.98 -29.69 -0.51
N ILE A 831 7.29 -29.48 -0.34
CA ILE A 831 8.03 -30.01 0.82
C ILE A 831 7.56 -29.35 2.12
N ARG A 832 7.19 -28.06 2.05
CA ARG A 832 6.83 -27.20 3.18
C ARG A 832 5.82 -26.12 2.70
N GLN A 833 5.15 -25.47 3.65
CA GLN A 833 4.10 -24.47 3.40
C GLN A 833 4.51 -23.31 2.48
N ASP A 834 5.70 -22.75 2.68
CA ASP A 834 6.26 -21.65 1.90
C ASP A 834 6.26 -21.95 0.40
N TYR A 835 6.75 -23.13 -0.02
CA TYR A 835 6.73 -23.54 -1.43
C TYR A 835 5.32 -23.65 -2.01
N SER A 836 4.33 -24.05 -1.20
CA SER A 836 2.94 -24.12 -1.66
C SER A 836 2.24 -22.76 -1.66
N LEU A 837 2.68 -21.81 -0.83
CA LEU A 837 2.17 -20.44 -0.81
C LEU A 837 2.74 -19.63 -1.97
N ASP A 838 4.05 -19.72 -2.27
CA ASP A 838 4.63 -19.17 -3.51
C ASP A 838 3.85 -19.68 -4.73
N TYR A 839 3.64 -21.00 -4.82
CA TYR A 839 2.82 -21.56 -5.90
C TYR A 839 1.39 -20.99 -5.91
N PHE A 840 0.76 -20.82 -4.74
CA PHE A 840 -0.58 -20.27 -4.64
C PHE A 840 -0.67 -18.84 -5.19
N GLU A 841 0.28 -18.00 -4.82
CA GLU A 841 0.36 -16.60 -5.27
C GLU A 841 0.64 -16.51 -6.76
N VAL A 842 1.68 -17.20 -7.25
CA VAL A 842 2.01 -17.24 -8.69
C VAL A 842 0.83 -17.75 -9.50
N PHE A 843 0.17 -18.81 -9.04
CA PHE A 843 -0.96 -19.40 -9.73
C PHE A 843 -2.13 -18.42 -9.84
N ASN A 844 -2.44 -17.69 -8.76
CA ASN A 844 -3.57 -16.75 -8.73
C ASN A 844 -3.28 -15.45 -9.49
N ASN A 845 -2.02 -14.99 -9.50
CA ASN A 845 -1.62 -13.74 -10.14
C ASN A 845 -1.31 -13.92 -11.65
N ASN A 846 -1.09 -15.14 -12.12
CA ASN A 846 -0.80 -15.41 -13.53
C ASN A 846 -2.00 -15.13 -14.44
N SER A 847 -2.00 -13.98 -15.11
CA SER A 847 -3.08 -13.56 -16.01
C SER A 847 -2.85 -13.96 -17.47
N ASP A 848 -1.73 -14.62 -17.78
CA ASP A 848 -1.36 -15.05 -19.13
C ASP A 848 -1.79 -16.50 -19.40
N ALA A 849 -1.15 -17.47 -18.74
CA ALA A 849 -1.40 -18.89 -18.93
C ALA A 849 -2.68 -19.35 -18.20
N LEU A 850 -3.05 -18.70 -17.08
CA LEU A 850 -4.13 -19.12 -16.20
C LEU A 850 -5.35 -18.17 -16.20
N LYS A 851 -5.42 -17.21 -17.12
CA LYS A 851 -6.50 -16.21 -17.22
C LYS A 851 -7.91 -16.78 -17.08
N GLU A 852 -8.21 -17.84 -17.83
CA GLU A 852 -9.54 -18.46 -17.84
C GLU A 852 -9.84 -19.15 -16.52
N ILE A 853 -8.83 -19.74 -15.86
CA ILE A 853 -8.98 -20.41 -14.57
C ILE A 853 -9.20 -19.38 -13.47
N ASN A 854 -8.38 -18.33 -13.43
CA ASN A 854 -8.43 -17.31 -12.37
C ASN A 854 -9.68 -16.43 -12.48
N SER A 855 -10.20 -16.21 -13.69
CA SER A 855 -11.50 -15.52 -13.90
C SER A 855 -12.74 -16.40 -13.69
N SER A 856 -12.58 -17.71 -13.47
CA SER A 856 -13.71 -18.64 -13.32
C SER A 856 -14.36 -18.62 -11.92
N GLY A 857 -13.72 -17.96 -10.95
CA GLY A 857 -14.17 -17.91 -9.55
C GLY A 857 -14.02 -19.24 -8.81
N TYR A 858 -13.03 -20.05 -9.18
CA TYR A 858 -12.68 -21.26 -8.44
C TYR A 858 -12.01 -20.89 -7.11
N ARG A 859 -12.32 -21.65 -6.06
CA ARG A 859 -11.70 -21.47 -4.74
C ARG A 859 -10.41 -22.27 -4.69
N ASN A 860 -9.30 -21.57 -4.52
CA ASN A 860 -7.96 -22.13 -4.38
C ASN A 860 -7.54 -22.09 -2.91
N PHE A 861 -6.74 -23.05 -2.45
CA PHE A 861 -6.20 -23.08 -1.09
C PHE A 861 -4.95 -23.95 -0.99
N VAL A 862 -4.21 -23.78 0.11
CA VAL A 862 -3.09 -24.66 0.48
C VAL A 862 -3.51 -25.58 1.63
N ILE A 863 -3.07 -26.83 1.60
CA ILE A 863 -3.45 -27.83 2.61
C ILE A 863 -2.32 -28.79 2.97
N SER A 864 -2.09 -28.98 4.27
CA SER A 864 -1.13 -29.98 4.76
C SER A 864 -1.61 -31.40 4.45
N THR A 865 -0.67 -32.34 4.33
CA THR A 865 -1.00 -33.76 4.15
C THR A 865 -1.95 -34.31 5.21
N GLU A 866 -1.82 -33.87 6.46
CA GLU A 866 -2.69 -34.29 7.56
C GLU A 866 -4.08 -33.66 7.48
N ASN A 867 -4.17 -32.34 7.27
CA ASN A 867 -5.46 -31.66 7.11
C ASN A 867 -6.20 -32.16 5.86
N TYR A 868 -5.49 -32.54 4.81
CA TYR A 868 -6.10 -33.16 3.62
C TYR A 868 -6.76 -34.51 3.94
N VAL A 869 -6.16 -35.30 4.84
CA VAL A 869 -6.76 -36.57 5.30
C VAL A 869 -8.03 -36.30 6.11
N GLU A 870 -8.04 -35.29 6.97
CA GLU A 870 -9.22 -34.90 7.74
C GLU A 870 -10.31 -34.29 6.85
N LEU A 871 -9.94 -33.44 5.89
CA LEU A 871 -10.86 -32.88 4.90
C LEU A 871 -11.55 -33.99 4.09
N PHE A 872 -10.80 -35.03 3.70
CA PHE A 872 -11.37 -36.16 2.97
C PHE A 872 -12.32 -37.02 3.82
N LYS A 873 -12.09 -37.11 5.14
CA LYS A 873 -12.96 -37.86 6.07
C LYS A 873 -14.25 -37.11 6.39
N ASN A 874 -14.13 -35.82 6.73
CA ASN A 874 -15.21 -35.03 7.30
C ASN A 874 -16.01 -34.29 6.21
N LYS A 875 -15.37 -33.97 5.07
CA LYS A 875 -15.95 -33.25 3.92
C LYS A 875 -16.42 -31.82 4.22
N GLU A 876 -15.91 -31.24 5.31
CA GLU A 876 -16.16 -29.86 5.72
C GLU A 876 -15.25 -28.89 4.95
N LEU A 877 -15.61 -28.60 3.70
CA LEU A 877 -14.82 -27.73 2.80
C LEU A 877 -14.86 -26.26 3.23
N ASP A 878 -16.04 -25.75 3.55
CA ASP A 878 -16.19 -24.33 3.86
C ASP A 878 -15.48 -23.97 5.17
N SER A 879 -15.58 -24.83 6.19
CA SER A 879 -14.82 -24.67 7.45
C SER A 879 -13.29 -24.64 7.22
N TYR A 880 -12.77 -25.49 6.34
CA TYR A 880 -11.33 -25.49 6.04
C TYR A 880 -10.90 -24.22 5.30
N ILE A 881 -11.71 -23.74 4.36
CA ILE A 881 -11.38 -22.54 3.58
C ILE A 881 -11.33 -21.31 4.49
N THR A 882 -12.32 -21.13 5.35
CA THR A 882 -12.32 -20.04 6.33
C THR A 882 -11.10 -20.13 7.24
N TRP A 883 -10.77 -21.31 7.74
CA TRP A 883 -9.58 -21.52 8.55
C TRP A 883 -8.27 -21.26 7.78
N PHE A 884 -8.19 -21.63 6.50
CA PHE A 884 -7.05 -21.32 5.64
C PHE A 884 -6.89 -19.81 5.43
N GLU A 885 -7.98 -19.08 5.15
CA GLU A 885 -7.96 -17.63 5.00
C GLU A 885 -7.46 -16.94 6.27
N GLU A 886 -7.96 -17.35 7.44
CA GLU A 886 -7.54 -16.79 8.74
C GLU A 886 -6.10 -17.12 9.10
N VAL A 887 -5.66 -18.38 8.89
CA VAL A 887 -4.38 -18.87 9.42
C VAL A 887 -3.23 -18.71 8.43
N TYR A 888 -3.46 -18.92 7.14
CA TYR A 888 -2.41 -18.87 6.12
C TYR A 888 -2.30 -17.51 5.43
N LEU A 889 -3.41 -16.79 5.22
CA LEU A 889 -3.41 -15.54 4.46
C LEU A 889 -3.41 -14.29 5.35
N GLN A 890 -4.20 -14.27 6.41
CA GLN A 890 -4.29 -13.10 7.28
C GLN A 890 -3.17 -13.03 8.33
N GLY A 891 -2.50 -14.17 8.59
CA GLY A 891 -1.48 -14.30 9.62
C GLY A 891 -2.07 -14.05 11.02
N THR A 892 -1.81 -14.93 11.98
CA THR A 892 -1.90 -14.50 13.38
C THR A 892 -0.92 -13.35 13.57
N LYS A 893 -1.46 -12.12 13.66
CA LYS A 893 -0.78 -10.94 14.20
C LYS A 893 -0.10 -11.26 15.53
#